data_AF-A0A965A2V1-F1
#
_entry.id   AF-A0A965A2V1-F1
#
_cell.length_a   1.000
_cell.length_b   1.000
_cell.length_c   1.000
_cell.angle_alpha   90.00
_cell.angle_beta   90.00
_cell.angle_gamma   90.00
#
_symmetry.space_group_name_H-M   'P 1'
#
loop_
_entity.id
_entity.type
_entity.pdbx_description
1 polymer ?
#
loop_
_entity_poly.entity_id
_entity_poly.type
_entity_poly.pdbx_seq_one_letter_code
_entity_poly.pdbx_strand_id
1 'polypeptide(L)'
;MKALLDLFKQVQQDQVFDKIKIGLASPEKIRSWSYGEVKKPETINYRTFKPERDGLFCAKIFGPVKDYECLCGKYKRLKHRGVICEKCGVEVTLTKVRRERMGHIDLASPVAHIWFLKSLPSRLGMVLDMTLRDIERVLYFEAYVVIHPDVTPLKRGQIMTEDDYLAKQEQYGDGFVAMMGAEGIRELLREIDLKNEIEKLRSELAETSSEAKIKKIAKRLKVLEGFDKSGVKPEWMILEVLPVLPPELRPLVPLDGGRFATSDLNDLYRRVINRNNRLRRLLELKAPDIIVRNEKRMLQEAVDSLLDNGRRGKAMTGANKRPLKSLADMIKGKGGRFRQNLLGKRVDYSGRSVIVVGPTLKLHQCGLPKLMALELFKPFIFNKLELRGMATTIKAAKKLVEQQVPEVWDILEEVIREHPVLLNRAPTLHRLGIQAFEPVLIEGKAIQLHPLVCAAFNADFDGDQMAVHVPLSIEAQMEARTLMLASNNVLFPSNGEPSIVPSQDIVLGLYYTTRERINGRGEGMFFADVAEAERAYGNGEVELGTKITVRIQEVDLDPVTRAKTPKITRYETTVGRALLSKILPPGLSFVHMNKALKKKEISRLINASFRRCGLRDTVIFADKLLQSGFALATRAGISICVDDMLVPPQKHDILSKAEKEVKEIEQQYASGLVTQGERYNKVVDIWGRAGDEVGKAMMAQLATEPVKDRKGKEVRQESFNSIYMMADSGARGSAAQIRQLAGMRGLMAKPDGSIIETPITANFREGLNVLQYFISTHGARKGLADTALKTANSGYLTRRLVDVTQDLVVIQDDCGTSNGINMKALVEGGEVIEALRDRILGRVTAAEVVNPETQATLFEAGKLLDEDAVDEIDRLGIDEVRVRTPLTCDTRFGLCAKCYGRDLGRGHLVNVGEAVGVIAAQSIGEP
;
A
#
# COMPACT_ATOMS: atom_id res chain seq x y z
N MET A 1 -13.03 39.48 39.71
CA MET A 1 -12.13 39.54 38.54
C MET A 1 -11.15 38.37 38.43
N LYS A 2 -10.32 38.04 39.44
CA LYS A 2 -9.41 36.87 39.38
C LYS A 2 -10.10 35.52 39.13
N ALA A 3 -11.24 35.25 39.79
CA ALA A 3 -12.02 34.02 39.59
C ALA A 3 -12.69 33.91 38.20
N LEU A 4 -12.91 35.06 37.54
CA LEU A 4 -13.47 35.15 36.18
C LEU A 4 -12.37 34.94 35.12
N LEU A 5 -11.17 35.47 35.39
CA LEU A 5 -9.95 35.19 34.60
C LEU A 5 -9.52 33.72 34.66
N ASP A 6 -9.70 33.05 35.81
CA ASP A 6 -9.45 31.61 35.93
C ASP A 6 -10.51 30.76 35.21
N LEU A 7 -11.71 31.29 34.95
CA LEU A 7 -12.70 30.64 34.09
C LEU A 7 -12.34 30.78 32.60
N PHE A 8 -11.79 31.93 32.19
CA PHE A 8 -11.32 32.15 30.82
C PHE A 8 -10.03 31.40 30.48
N LYS A 9 -9.17 31.12 31.47
CA LYS A 9 -8.01 30.20 31.31
C LYS A 9 -8.40 28.72 31.14
N GLN A 10 -9.66 28.34 31.38
CA GLN A 10 -10.09 26.93 31.34
C GLN A 10 -10.20 26.35 29.94
N VAL A 11 -10.28 27.19 28.91
CA VAL A 11 -10.04 26.77 27.54
C VAL A 11 -8.57 27.07 27.27
N GLN A 12 -7.67 26.17 27.68
CA GLN A 12 -6.38 26.09 27.02
C GLN A 12 -6.74 25.84 25.54
N GLN A 13 -6.67 26.88 24.72
CA GLN A 13 -6.67 26.70 23.27
C GLN A 13 -5.57 25.67 23.01
N ASP A 14 -5.93 24.56 22.36
CA ASP A 14 -4.94 23.61 21.86
C ASP A 14 -3.98 24.44 21.00
N GLN A 15 -2.78 24.72 21.53
CA GLN A 15 -1.77 25.46 20.81
C GLN A 15 -1.35 24.55 19.65
N VAL A 16 -1.83 24.89 18.46
CA VAL A 16 -1.40 24.24 17.22
C VAL A 16 0.10 24.45 17.13
N PHE A 17 0.86 23.36 17.11
CA PHE A 17 2.31 23.39 17.03
C PHE A 17 2.73 23.09 15.58
N ASP A 18 3.64 23.89 15.04
CA ASP A 18 4.16 23.69 13.67
C ASP A 18 5.42 22.83 13.64
N LYS A 19 6.10 22.68 14.79
CA LYS A 19 7.41 22.04 14.88
C LYS A 19 7.47 21.10 16.08
N ILE A 20 8.09 19.93 15.88
CA ILE A 20 8.41 18.97 16.93
C ILE A 20 9.92 18.96 17.13
N LYS A 21 10.36 19.08 18.39
CA LYS A 21 11.77 18.96 18.79
C LYS A 21 11.96 17.72 19.67
N ILE A 22 13.04 16.99 19.43
CA ILE A 22 13.51 15.90 20.30
C ILE A 22 14.86 16.27 20.92
N GLY A 23 15.10 15.88 22.16
CA GLY A 23 16.35 16.11 22.88
C GLY A 23 16.46 15.22 24.12
N LEU A 24 17.64 15.14 24.72
CA LEU A 24 17.83 14.40 25.97
C LEU A 24 17.15 15.12 27.13
N ALA A 25 16.62 14.35 28.07
CA ALA A 25 15.98 14.86 29.27
C ALA A 25 17.00 14.88 30.42
N SER A 26 17.20 16.05 31.03
CA SER A 26 17.98 16.15 32.26
C SER A 26 17.21 15.52 33.43
N PRO A 27 17.89 15.09 34.51
CA PRO A 27 17.24 14.60 35.72
C PRO A 27 16.21 15.59 36.29
N GLU A 28 16.54 16.88 36.30
CA GLU A 28 15.64 17.97 36.71
C GLU A 28 14.39 18.06 35.84
N LYS A 29 14.54 17.89 34.52
CA LYS A 29 13.43 17.89 33.57
C LYS A 29 12.53 16.67 33.73
N ILE A 30 13.11 15.50 34.04
CA ILE A 30 12.32 14.30 34.36
C ILE A 30 11.51 14.51 35.63
N ARG A 31 12.09 15.17 36.64
CA ARG A 31 11.38 15.53 37.88
C ARG A 31 10.27 16.55 37.64
N SER A 32 10.46 17.52 36.73
CA SER A 32 9.42 18.51 36.41
C SER A 32 8.21 17.92 35.69
N TRP A 33 8.38 16.81 34.94
CA TRP A 33 7.25 16.06 34.38
C TRP A 33 6.49 15.23 35.41
N SER A 34 7.12 14.96 36.55
CA SER A 34 6.58 14.02 37.52
C SER A 34 5.64 14.68 38.52
N TYR A 35 4.52 14.01 38.78
CA TYR A 35 3.56 14.38 39.82
C TYR A 35 3.81 13.65 41.15
N GLY A 36 4.85 12.81 41.23
CA GLY A 36 5.25 12.12 42.44
C GLY A 36 6.19 10.93 42.20
N GLU A 37 6.94 10.57 43.24
CA GLU A 37 7.87 9.43 43.25
C GLU A 37 7.11 8.12 43.52
N VAL A 38 7.34 7.10 42.70
CA VAL A 38 6.84 5.74 42.92
C VAL A 38 7.85 4.99 43.78
N LYS A 39 7.48 4.73 45.04
CA LYS A 39 8.38 4.09 46.02
C LYS A 39 8.18 2.60 46.11
N LYS A 40 6.95 2.12 45.91
CA LYS A 40 6.63 0.73 46.17
C LYS A 40 6.24 -0.05 44.90
N PRO A 41 6.53 -1.37 44.85
CA PRO A 41 6.25 -2.22 43.70
C PRO A 41 4.76 -2.60 43.57
N GLU A 42 3.93 -2.37 44.59
CA GLU A 42 2.55 -2.85 44.58
C GLU A 42 1.68 -2.07 43.58
N THR A 43 0.66 -2.74 43.06
CA THR A 43 -0.25 -2.19 42.06
C THR A 43 -1.59 -1.82 42.69
N ILE A 44 -2.38 -2.83 43.03
CA ILE A 44 -3.70 -2.71 43.64
C ILE A 44 -3.80 -3.64 44.85
N ASN A 45 -4.71 -3.29 45.76
CA ASN A 45 -5.04 -4.12 46.88
C ASN A 45 -5.82 -5.37 46.42
N TYR A 46 -5.39 -6.56 46.82
CA TYR A 46 -6.00 -7.82 46.37
C TYR A 46 -7.45 -8.03 46.83
N ARG A 47 -7.90 -7.38 47.92
CA ARG A 47 -9.29 -7.50 48.41
C ARG A 47 -10.21 -6.41 47.86
N THR A 48 -9.73 -5.16 47.86
CA THR A 48 -10.57 -4.00 47.54
C THR A 48 -10.41 -3.52 46.11
N PHE A 49 -9.42 -4.03 45.38
CA PHE A 49 -9.00 -3.59 44.04
C PHE A 49 -8.70 -2.09 43.93
N LYS A 50 -8.53 -1.41 45.07
CA LYS A 50 -8.14 0.00 45.11
C LYS A 50 -6.63 0.12 44.86
N PRO A 51 -6.18 1.18 44.17
CA PRO A 51 -4.76 1.44 44.01
C PRO A 51 -4.04 1.61 45.34
N GLU A 52 -2.86 1.00 45.47
CA GLU A 52 -2.03 1.12 46.65
C GLU A 52 -1.31 2.48 46.72
N ARG A 53 -1.05 2.93 47.95
CA ARG A 53 -0.37 4.22 48.19
C ARG A 53 1.10 4.11 47.82
N ASP A 54 1.57 5.11 47.07
CA ASP A 54 2.94 5.23 46.53
C ASP A 54 3.38 4.05 45.63
N GLY A 55 2.41 3.24 45.19
CA GLY A 55 2.59 2.15 44.23
C GLY A 55 2.42 2.57 42.77
N LEU A 56 2.55 1.60 41.85
CA LEU A 56 2.53 1.83 40.40
C LEU A 56 1.20 2.39 39.87
N PHE A 57 0.09 2.27 40.60
CA PHE A 57 -1.22 2.78 40.19
C PHE A 57 -1.75 3.90 41.11
N CYS A 58 -0.91 4.40 42.02
CA CYS A 58 -1.26 5.34 43.08
C CYS A 58 -2.13 6.52 42.60
N ALA A 59 -3.29 6.70 43.24
CA ALA A 59 -4.21 7.77 42.88
C ALA A 59 -3.70 9.17 43.25
N LYS A 60 -2.80 9.28 44.24
CA LYS A 60 -2.18 10.55 44.61
C LYS A 60 -1.25 11.07 43.51
N ILE A 61 -0.47 10.17 42.89
CA ILE A 61 0.51 10.51 41.86
C ILE A 61 -0.19 10.73 40.51
N PHE A 62 -0.99 9.76 40.08
CA PHE A 62 -1.53 9.74 38.72
C PHE A 62 -2.91 10.38 38.58
N GLY A 63 -3.64 10.60 39.68
CA GLY A 63 -4.99 11.17 39.67
C GLY A 63 -6.11 10.18 40.06
N PRO A 64 -7.37 10.64 40.11
CA PRO A 64 -8.51 9.86 40.64
C PRO A 64 -8.97 8.75 39.69
N VAL A 65 -9.50 7.65 40.24
CA VAL A 65 -10.02 6.50 39.46
C VAL A 65 -11.40 6.79 38.86
N LYS A 66 -12.19 7.64 39.52
CA LYS A 66 -13.52 8.06 39.09
C LYS A 66 -13.56 9.57 38.90
N ASP A 67 -14.35 10.02 37.92
CA ASP A 67 -14.48 11.44 37.62
C ASP A 67 -15.04 12.23 38.81
N TYR A 68 -14.34 13.29 39.19
CA TYR A 68 -14.71 14.19 40.29
C TYR A 68 -14.97 13.46 41.63
N GLU A 69 -14.23 12.38 41.90
CA GLU A 69 -14.30 11.63 43.16
C GLU A 69 -12.91 11.27 43.68
N CYS A 70 -12.64 11.58 44.96
CA CYS A 70 -11.40 11.17 45.61
C CYS A 70 -11.43 9.67 45.99
N LEU A 71 -10.26 9.04 46.16
CA LEU A 71 -10.15 7.58 46.39
C LEU A 71 -10.89 7.09 47.66
N CYS A 72 -10.95 7.91 48.71
CA CYS A 72 -11.63 7.57 49.96
C CYS A 72 -13.14 7.87 49.94
N GLY A 73 -13.64 8.59 48.93
CA GLY A 73 -15.04 8.98 48.81
C GLY A 73 -15.50 10.13 49.71
N LYS A 74 -14.61 10.80 50.47
CA LYS A 74 -14.94 12.00 51.29
C LYS A 74 -15.45 13.15 50.42
N TYR A 75 -14.73 13.45 49.35
CA TYR A 75 -15.10 14.47 48.37
C TYR A 75 -15.64 13.79 47.11
N LYS A 76 -16.89 14.12 46.76
CA LYS A 76 -17.63 13.67 45.58
C LYS A 76 -18.36 14.85 44.94
N ARG A 77 -18.66 14.72 43.65
CA ARG A 77 -19.40 15.70 42.81
C ARG A 77 -18.54 16.89 42.37
N LEU A 78 -18.99 17.57 41.31
CA LEU A 78 -18.27 18.68 40.66
C LEU A 78 -17.92 19.85 41.59
N LYS A 79 -18.68 20.08 42.66
CA LYS A 79 -18.48 21.21 43.59
C LYS A 79 -17.09 21.26 44.23
N HIS A 80 -16.43 20.12 44.35
CA HIS A 80 -15.11 19.99 44.99
C HIS A 80 -13.97 19.88 43.98
N ARG A 81 -14.19 20.31 42.73
CA ARG A 81 -13.17 20.29 41.67
C ARG A 81 -11.92 21.05 42.10
N GLY A 82 -10.75 20.44 41.92
CA GLY A 82 -9.44 21.01 42.28
C GLY A 82 -9.09 20.92 43.76
N VAL A 83 -10.00 20.44 44.62
CA VAL A 83 -9.69 20.22 46.04
C VAL A 83 -8.85 18.96 46.20
N ILE A 84 -7.74 19.06 46.93
CA ILE A 84 -6.90 17.93 47.31
C ILE A 84 -7.45 17.32 48.60
N CYS A 85 -7.75 16.03 48.60
CA CYS A 85 -8.32 15.38 49.76
C CYS A 85 -7.32 15.21 50.90
N GLU A 86 -7.61 15.72 52.10
CA GLU A 86 -6.75 15.57 53.29
C GLU A 86 -6.48 14.10 53.68
N LYS A 87 -7.46 13.20 53.49
CA LYS A 87 -7.35 11.80 53.92
C LYS A 87 -6.48 10.95 52.98
N CYS A 88 -6.62 11.15 51.67
CA CYS A 88 -5.97 10.28 50.67
C CYS A 88 -4.96 11.02 49.77
N GLY A 89 -4.87 12.35 49.85
CA GLY A 89 -3.99 13.18 49.04
C GLY A 89 -4.38 13.26 47.56
N VAL A 90 -5.55 12.72 47.17
CA VAL A 90 -6.00 12.68 45.77
C VAL A 90 -6.72 13.98 45.44
N GLU A 91 -6.31 14.59 44.34
CA GLU A 91 -6.98 15.75 43.73
C GLU A 91 -8.28 15.32 43.03
N VAL A 92 -9.36 16.07 43.25
CA VAL A 92 -10.65 15.82 42.63
C VAL A 92 -10.69 16.46 41.23
N THR A 93 -10.46 15.63 40.22
CA THR A 93 -10.42 16.01 38.79
C THR A 93 -10.99 14.88 37.92
N LEU A 94 -10.90 15.01 36.60
CA LEU A 94 -11.30 13.97 35.65
C LEU A 94 -10.30 12.79 35.68
N THR A 95 -10.79 11.58 35.47
CA THR A 95 -9.95 10.37 35.37
C THR A 95 -9.01 10.44 34.17
N LYS A 96 -9.34 11.21 33.12
CA LYS A 96 -8.49 11.41 31.91
C LYS A 96 -7.05 11.79 32.26
N VAL A 97 -6.82 12.55 33.33
CA VAL A 97 -5.46 12.95 33.75
C VAL A 97 -4.56 11.76 34.09
N ARG A 98 -5.12 10.59 34.44
CA ARG A 98 -4.36 9.35 34.70
C ARG A 98 -3.66 8.79 33.45
N ARG A 99 -4.03 9.28 32.27
CA ARG A 99 -3.36 8.96 31.00
C ARG A 99 -2.21 9.92 30.68
N GLU A 100 -2.20 11.10 31.30
CA GLU A 100 -1.29 12.21 30.99
C GLU A 100 -0.19 12.38 32.06
N ARG A 101 -0.53 12.22 33.35
CA ARG A 101 0.40 12.42 34.47
C ARG A 101 1.46 11.33 34.54
N MET A 102 2.73 11.72 34.59
CA MET A 102 3.87 10.82 34.74
C MET A 102 4.34 10.72 36.20
N GLY A 103 4.94 9.59 36.55
CA GLY A 103 5.67 9.39 37.81
C GLY A 103 7.18 9.36 37.57
N HIS A 104 7.97 9.28 38.62
CA HIS A 104 9.41 8.98 38.51
C HIS A 104 9.86 8.00 39.60
N ILE A 105 11.03 7.40 39.39
CA ILE A 105 11.77 6.59 40.35
C ILE A 105 13.16 7.21 40.47
N ASP A 106 13.53 7.60 41.68
CA ASP A 106 14.91 8.01 41.97
C ASP A 106 15.79 6.74 42.09
N LEU A 107 16.81 6.61 41.25
CA LEU A 107 17.69 5.46 41.27
C LEU A 107 18.73 5.60 42.39
N ALA A 108 19.00 4.52 43.11
CA ALA A 108 19.97 4.49 44.21
C ALA A 108 21.42 4.55 43.73
N SER A 109 21.66 4.13 42.49
CA SER A 109 22.93 4.23 41.78
C SER A 109 22.61 4.69 40.35
N PRO A 110 23.45 5.54 39.74
CA PRO A 110 23.33 5.87 38.32
C PRO A 110 23.32 4.62 37.44
N VAL A 111 22.58 4.67 36.34
CA VAL A 111 22.40 3.55 35.41
C VAL A 111 22.63 4.03 33.98
N ALA A 112 23.47 3.35 33.21
CA ALA A 112 23.73 3.72 31.82
C ALA A 112 22.49 3.46 30.95
N HIS A 113 22.11 4.42 30.09
CA HIS A 113 20.99 4.21 29.19
C HIS A 113 21.38 3.29 28.02
N ILE A 114 20.72 2.13 27.91
CA ILE A 114 21.07 1.06 26.97
C ILE A 114 21.17 1.51 25.49
N TRP A 115 20.31 2.44 25.05
CA TRP A 115 20.36 2.92 23.66
C TRP A 115 21.67 3.64 23.32
N PHE A 116 22.23 4.46 24.21
CA PHE A 116 23.48 5.18 23.92
C PHE A 116 24.71 4.29 24.06
N LEU A 117 24.60 3.22 24.86
CA LEU A 117 25.63 2.20 25.02
C LEU A 117 25.68 1.24 23.82
N LYS A 118 24.57 0.55 23.52
CA LYS A 118 24.49 -0.57 22.57
C LYS A 118 23.92 -0.22 21.19
N SER A 119 23.55 1.03 20.91
CA SER A 119 23.25 1.43 19.53
C SER A 119 24.55 1.38 18.72
N LEU A 120 24.51 0.80 17.52
CA LEU A 120 25.64 0.81 16.62
C LEU A 120 25.49 2.02 15.67
N PRO A 121 26.43 2.98 15.69
CA PRO A 121 27.65 2.99 16.50
C PRO A 121 27.45 3.62 17.90
N SER A 122 28.21 3.16 18.91
CA SER A 122 28.00 3.54 20.32
C SER A 122 28.30 5.02 20.54
N ARG A 123 27.32 5.77 21.07
CA ARG A 123 27.48 7.20 21.32
C ARG A 123 28.39 7.45 22.52
N LEU A 124 28.28 6.64 23.57
CA LEU A 124 29.18 6.66 24.72
C LEU A 124 30.63 6.38 24.30
N GLY A 125 30.84 5.35 23.48
CA GLY A 125 32.17 5.01 22.95
C GLY A 125 32.78 6.14 22.11
N MET A 126 31.99 6.81 21.27
CA MET A 126 32.49 7.93 20.47
C MET A 126 32.90 9.14 21.32
N VAL A 127 32.10 9.48 22.33
CA VAL A 127 32.38 10.65 23.18
C VAL A 127 33.65 10.41 24.02
N LEU A 128 33.77 9.23 24.63
CA LEU A 128 34.90 8.85 25.49
C LEU A 128 36.16 8.39 24.73
N ASP A 129 36.07 8.19 23.41
CA ASP A 129 37.09 7.50 22.58
C ASP A 129 37.53 6.13 23.13
N MET A 130 36.61 5.41 23.78
CA MET A 130 36.84 4.08 24.33
C MET A 130 36.11 3.02 23.50
N THR A 131 36.61 1.79 23.52
CA THR A 131 35.91 0.68 22.86
C THR A 131 34.64 0.31 23.65
N LEU A 132 33.65 -0.24 22.96
CA LEU A 132 32.40 -0.67 23.61
C LEU A 132 32.65 -1.74 24.69
N ARG A 133 33.56 -2.68 24.41
CA ARG A 133 33.91 -3.77 25.34
C ARG A 133 34.52 -3.21 26.63
N ASP A 134 35.37 -2.21 26.49
CA ASP A 134 36.02 -1.52 27.59
C ASP A 134 35.02 -0.80 28.51
N ILE A 135 34.07 -0.07 27.92
CA ILE A 135 32.99 0.58 28.68
C ILE A 135 32.12 -0.46 29.40
N GLU A 136 31.84 -1.61 28.76
CA GLU A 136 31.07 -2.69 29.39
C GLU A 136 31.81 -3.33 30.57
N ARG A 137 33.12 -3.54 30.46
CA ARG A 137 33.94 -4.05 31.58
C ARG A 137 33.86 -3.12 32.78
N VAL A 138 33.94 -1.81 32.56
CA VAL A 138 33.78 -0.81 33.62
C VAL A 138 32.36 -0.84 34.19
N LEU A 139 31.33 -0.81 33.34
CA LEU A 139 29.92 -0.80 33.77
C LEU A 139 29.50 -2.03 34.57
N TYR A 140 30.06 -3.20 34.28
CA TYR A 140 29.75 -4.46 34.97
C TYR A 140 30.69 -4.80 36.12
N PHE A 141 31.50 -3.83 36.56
CA PHE A 141 32.40 -3.95 37.71
C PHE A 141 33.50 -5.01 37.50
N GLU A 142 33.93 -5.24 36.25
CA GLU A 142 35.06 -6.14 35.92
C GLU A 142 36.41 -5.42 35.94
N ALA A 143 36.40 -4.09 35.76
CA ALA A 143 37.62 -3.29 35.71
C ALA A 143 37.37 -1.86 36.25
N TYR A 144 38.43 -1.24 36.77
CA TYR A 144 38.44 0.17 37.16
C TYR A 144 38.84 1.04 35.96
N VAL A 145 38.38 2.29 35.94
CA VAL A 145 38.80 3.30 34.98
C VAL A 145 39.35 4.52 35.71
N VAL A 146 40.49 5.02 35.25
CA VAL A 146 41.12 6.23 35.80
C VAL A 146 40.34 7.47 35.35
N ILE A 147 39.81 8.21 36.32
CA ILE A 147 39.12 9.50 36.10
C ILE A 147 40.15 10.63 36.14
N HIS A 148 40.85 10.74 37.28
CA HIS A 148 41.87 11.75 37.53
C HIS A 148 43.24 11.08 37.70
N PRO A 149 44.19 11.32 36.78
CA PRO A 149 45.55 10.82 36.93
C PRO A 149 46.47 11.72 37.78
N ASP A 150 46.03 12.91 38.21
CA ASP A 150 46.80 13.94 38.94
C ASP A 150 48.30 14.00 38.56
N VAL A 151 49.20 13.56 39.44
CA VAL A 151 50.68 13.62 39.24
C VAL A 151 51.27 12.25 38.83
N THR A 152 50.43 11.24 38.62
CA THR A 152 50.85 9.88 38.28
C THR A 152 51.07 9.71 36.77
N PRO A 153 51.84 8.70 36.33
CA PRO A 153 52.02 8.39 34.91
C PRO A 153 50.79 7.76 34.23
N LEU A 154 49.65 7.66 34.92
CA LEU A 154 48.44 7.05 34.41
C LEU A 154 47.74 7.96 33.40
N LYS A 155 47.02 7.37 32.44
CA LYS A 155 46.22 8.13 31.46
C LYS A 155 44.74 8.16 31.85
N ARG A 156 44.08 9.29 31.62
CA ARG A 156 42.61 9.37 31.74
C ARG A 156 41.95 8.38 30.79
N GLY A 157 40.96 7.63 31.29
CA GLY A 157 40.28 6.58 30.52
C GLY A 157 41.07 5.27 30.41
N GLN A 158 42.24 5.17 31.05
CA GLN A 158 42.97 3.91 31.16
C GLN A 158 42.21 2.94 32.06
N ILE A 159 42.13 1.69 31.63
CA ILE A 159 41.42 0.61 32.32
C ILE A 159 42.42 -0.24 33.09
N MET A 160 42.05 -0.62 34.30
CA MET A 160 42.89 -1.37 35.22
C MET A 160 42.12 -2.57 35.76
N THR A 161 42.80 -3.71 35.91
CA THR A 161 42.25 -4.86 36.64
C THR A 161 42.26 -4.58 38.14
N GLU A 162 41.59 -5.40 38.94
CA GLU A 162 41.57 -5.24 40.40
C GLU A 162 42.99 -5.35 41.00
N ASP A 163 43.79 -6.31 40.54
CA ASP A 163 45.19 -6.47 40.98
C ASP A 163 46.06 -5.27 40.60
N ASP A 164 45.91 -4.73 39.39
CA ASP A 164 46.67 -3.56 38.93
C ASP A 164 46.23 -2.29 39.67
N TYR A 165 44.93 -2.16 39.97
CA TYR A 165 44.43 -1.07 40.80
C TYR A 165 45.03 -1.12 42.21
N LEU A 166 45.05 -2.28 42.86
CA LEU A 166 45.66 -2.46 44.18
C LEU A 166 47.17 -2.15 44.16
N ALA A 167 47.90 -2.70 43.18
CA ALA A 167 49.34 -2.44 43.05
C ALA A 167 49.65 -0.95 42.84
N LYS A 168 48.83 -0.24 42.06
CA LYS A 168 48.99 1.20 41.84
C LYS A 168 48.55 2.03 43.03
N GLN A 169 47.53 1.59 43.77
CA GLN A 169 47.12 2.22 45.02
C GLN A 169 48.19 2.08 46.11
N GLU A 170 48.86 0.93 46.19
CA GLU A 170 50.05 0.76 47.05
C GLU A 170 51.21 1.66 46.62
N GLN A 171 51.42 1.81 45.30
CA GLN A 171 52.53 2.59 44.75
C GLN A 171 52.33 4.11 44.91
N TYR A 172 51.13 4.62 44.67
CA TYR A 172 50.86 6.06 44.56
C TYR A 172 49.91 6.61 45.62
N GLY A 173 49.37 5.77 46.50
CA GLY A 173 48.41 6.17 47.53
C GLY A 173 47.19 6.84 46.93
N ASP A 174 46.84 8.02 47.45
CA ASP A 174 45.72 8.85 46.97
C ASP A 174 46.07 9.70 45.73
N GLY A 175 47.22 9.45 45.08
CA GLY A 175 47.71 10.24 43.94
C GLY A 175 46.94 10.07 42.63
N PHE A 176 45.87 9.26 42.58
CA PHE A 176 44.96 9.15 41.44
C PHE A 176 43.58 8.65 41.87
N VAL A 177 42.54 8.99 41.11
CA VAL A 177 41.17 8.52 41.35
C VAL A 177 40.75 7.58 40.22
N ALA A 178 40.50 6.31 40.57
CA ALA A 178 39.88 5.35 39.68
C ALA A 178 38.57 4.81 40.26
N MET A 179 37.54 4.71 39.42
CA MET A 179 36.22 4.22 39.80
C MET A 179 35.75 3.11 38.85
N MET A 180 34.71 2.39 39.26
CA MET A 180 34.05 1.37 38.45
C MET A 180 32.54 1.61 38.40
N GLY A 181 31.87 0.94 37.47
CA GLY A 181 30.42 1.04 37.26
C GLY A 181 29.99 2.30 36.51
N ALA A 182 28.67 2.53 36.51
CA ALA A 182 28.07 3.68 35.83
C ALA A 182 28.45 5.04 36.45
N GLU A 183 28.84 5.06 37.74
CA GLU A 183 29.36 6.25 38.42
C GLU A 183 30.68 6.71 37.79
N GLY A 184 31.62 5.78 37.57
CA GLY A 184 32.90 6.10 36.91
C GLY A 184 32.72 6.62 35.49
N ILE A 185 31.81 6.02 34.71
CA ILE A 185 31.48 6.51 33.37
C ILE A 185 30.83 7.90 33.40
N ARG A 186 29.98 8.17 34.40
CA ARG A 186 29.32 9.48 34.55
C ARG A 186 30.33 10.59 34.85
N GLU A 187 31.22 10.38 35.81
CA GLU A 187 32.24 11.39 36.16
C GLU A 187 33.20 11.61 34.99
N LEU A 188 33.61 10.54 34.29
CA LEU A 188 34.38 10.67 33.05
C LEU A 188 33.69 11.56 32.02
N LEU A 189 32.38 11.45 31.84
CA LEU A 189 31.61 12.29 30.90
C LEU A 189 31.47 13.74 31.38
N ARG A 190 31.29 13.94 32.69
CA ARG A 190 31.06 15.25 33.31
C ARG A 190 32.27 16.18 33.18
N GLU A 191 33.47 15.61 33.22
CA GLU A 191 34.74 16.36 33.12
C GLU A 191 35.21 16.59 31.67
N ILE A 192 34.46 16.14 30.67
CA ILE A 192 34.83 16.42 29.27
C ILE A 192 34.49 17.86 28.96
N ASP A 193 35.51 18.66 28.66
CA ASP A 193 35.33 19.95 28.02
C ASP A 193 35.17 19.75 26.50
N LEU A 194 33.92 19.86 26.05
CA LEU A 194 33.56 19.66 24.66
C LEU A 194 34.27 20.63 23.72
N LYS A 195 34.47 21.89 24.12
CA LYS A 195 35.05 22.92 23.23
C LYS A 195 36.52 22.65 22.96
N ASN A 196 37.27 22.42 24.04
CA ASN A 196 38.69 22.10 23.97
C ASN A 196 38.94 20.80 23.18
N GLU A 197 38.09 19.78 23.36
CA GLU A 197 38.24 18.52 22.63
C GLU A 197 37.90 18.67 21.13
N ILE A 198 36.93 19.51 20.78
CA ILE A 198 36.60 19.84 19.37
C ILE A 198 37.78 20.53 18.69
N GLU A 199 38.44 21.50 19.34
CA GLU A 199 39.60 22.22 18.80
C GLU A 199 40.82 21.29 18.60
N LYS A 200 41.08 20.40 19.56
CA LYS A 200 42.11 19.36 19.43
C LYS A 200 41.86 18.46 18.22
N LEU A 201 40.63 17.93 18.10
CA LEU A 201 40.28 17.04 16.99
C LEU A 201 40.33 17.74 15.62
N ARG A 202 40.04 19.04 15.54
CA ARG A 202 40.21 19.83 14.31
C ARG A 202 41.68 19.95 13.92
N SER A 203 42.55 20.17 14.90
CA SER A 203 44.00 20.26 14.68
C SER A 203 44.56 18.90 14.24
N GLU A 204 44.22 17.82 14.93
CA GLU A 204 44.62 16.45 14.56
C GLU A 204 44.11 16.04 13.17
N LEU A 205 42.92 16.49 12.77
CA LEU A 205 42.36 16.23 11.45
C LEU A 205 43.16 16.93 10.34
N ALA A 206 43.71 18.12 10.61
CA ALA A 206 44.53 18.86 9.67
C ALA A 206 45.95 18.29 9.52
N GLU A 207 46.51 17.75 10.62
CA GLU A 207 47.86 17.18 10.64
C GLU A 207 47.94 15.74 10.10
N THR A 208 46.84 14.97 10.23
CA THR A 208 46.85 13.54 9.90
C THR A 208 46.59 13.27 8.42
N SER A 209 47.50 12.58 7.74
CA SER A 209 47.36 12.16 6.33
C SER A 209 46.69 10.78 6.12
N SER A 210 46.45 10.02 7.21
CA SER A 210 45.87 8.67 7.13
C SER A 210 44.34 8.69 6.99
N GLU A 211 43.82 8.15 5.88
CA GLU A 211 42.37 8.10 5.62
C GLU A 211 41.54 7.43 6.73
N ALA A 212 42.06 6.36 7.34
CA ALA A 212 41.34 5.62 8.38
C ALA A 212 41.19 6.47 9.67
N LYS A 213 42.25 7.18 10.05
CA LYS A 213 42.24 8.10 11.20
C LYS A 213 41.36 9.31 10.92
N ILE A 214 41.45 9.90 9.72
CA ILE A 214 40.58 10.99 9.26
C ILE A 214 39.10 10.60 9.40
N LYS A 215 38.69 9.42 8.90
CA LYS A 215 37.30 8.93 9.02
C LYS A 215 36.88 8.72 10.48
N LYS A 216 37.76 8.26 11.37
CA LYS A 216 37.46 8.09 12.81
C LYS A 216 37.27 9.45 13.49
N ILE A 217 38.22 10.36 13.32
CA ILE A 217 38.20 11.71 13.88
C ILE A 217 36.98 12.48 13.38
N ALA A 218 36.70 12.48 12.07
CA ALA A 218 35.55 13.16 11.49
C ALA A 218 34.21 12.67 12.07
N LYS A 219 34.06 11.35 12.30
CA LYS A 219 32.86 10.79 12.96
C LYS A 219 32.73 11.25 14.41
N ARG A 220 33.83 11.28 15.17
CA ARG A 220 33.86 11.74 16.57
C ARG A 220 33.57 13.23 16.67
N LEU A 221 34.25 14.04 15.87
CA LEU A 221 34.06 15.49 15.75
C LEU A 221 32.59 15.85 15.46
N LYS A 222 31.97 15.16 14.49
CA LYS A 222 30.55 15.37 14.16
C LYS A 222 29.60 15.12 15.36
N VAL A 223 29.92 14.18 16.23
CA VAL A 223 29.11 13.90 17.43
C VAL A 223 29.32 14.98 18.49
N LEU A 224 30.57 15.36 18.77
CA LEU A 224 30.88 16.40 19.76
C LEU A 224 30.33 17.77 19.36
N GLU A 225 30.47 18.16 18.09
CA GLU A 225 29.84 19.39 17.57
C GLU A 225 28.31 19.34 17.68
N GLY A 226 27.71 18.15 17.55
CA GLY A 226 26.28 17.95 17.77
C GLY A 226 25.86 18.21 19.22
N PHE A 227 26.67 17.77 20.20
CA PHE A 227 26.43 18.06 21.62
C PHE A 227 26.61 19.55 21.94
N ASP A 228 27.67 20.17 21.45
CA ASP A 228 27.94 21.60 21.66
C ASP A 228 26.82 22.48 21.07
N LYS A 229 26.43 22.24 19.80
CA LYS A 229 25.33 22.97 19.13
C LYS A 229 23.96 22.77 19.82
N SER A 230 23.71 21.59 20.39
CA SER A 230 22.43 21.29 21.01
C SER A 230 22.32 21.76 22.46
N GLY A 231 23.44 22.14 23.10
CA GLY A 231 23.52 22.49 24.52
C GLY A 231 23.20 21.32 25.46
N VAL A 232 23.21 20.09 24.94
CA VAL A 232 22.93 18.88 25.71
C VAL A 232 24.21 18.43 26.39
N LYS A 233 24.12 18.10 27.67
CA LYS A 233 25.30 17.64 28.41
C LYS A 233 25.51 16.12 28.25
N PRO A 234 26.75 15.64 28.01
CA PRO A 234 27.01 14.21 27.78
C PRO A 234 26.62 13.30 28.94
N GLU A 235 26.72 13.77 30.18
CA GLU A 235 26.39 12.99 31.38
C GLU A 235 24.92 12.59 31.46
N TRP A 236 24.02 13.26 30.75
CA TRP A 236 22.58 12.90 30.70
C TRP A 236 22.32 11.56 29.98
N MET A 237 23.33 10.96 29.35
CA MET A 237 23.26 9.57 28.86
C MET A 237 23.24 8.54 30.01
N ILE A 238 23.62 8.94 31.22
CA ILE A 238 23.52 8.15 32.44
C ILE A 238 22.29 8.62 33.22
N LEU A 239 21.38 7.69 33.52
CA LEU A 239 20.13 7.95 34.21
C LEU A 239 20.33 7.96 35.73
N GLU A 240 19.93 9.05 36.36
CA GLU A 240 19.76 9.15 37.82
C GLU A 240 18.30 9.01 38.22
N VAL A 241 17.41 9.49 37.36
CA VAL A 241 15.96 9.48 37.55
C VAL A 241 15.32 8.79 36.37
N LEU A 242 14.47 7.81 36.66
CA LEU A 242 13.76 7.04 35.65
C LEU A 242 12.27 7.43 35.64
N PRO A 243 11.71 7.95 34.52
CA PRO A 243 10.30 8.25 34.43
C PRO A 243 9.44 6.98 34.39
N VAL A 244 8.26 7.07 35.00
CA VAL A 244 7.25 6.01 35.02
C VAL A 244 6.08 6.40 34.14
N LEU A 245 5.75 5.52 33.20
CA LEU A 245 4.65 5.71 32.26
C LEU A 245 3.29 5.80 33.02
N PRO A 246 2.34 6.65 32.58
CA PRO A 246 1.00 6.72 33.15
C PRO A 246 0.28 5.36 33.17
N PRO A 247 -0.52 5.05 34.22
CA PRO A 247 -1.13 3.74 34.41
C PRO A 247 -2.13 3.35 33.31
N GLU A 248 -2.85 4.30 32.71
CA GLU A 248 -3.79 4.02 31.60
C GLU A 248 -3.09 3.53 30.33
N LEU A 249 -1.78 3.80 30.16
CA LEU A 249 -0.98 3.28 29.06
C LEU A 249 -0.42 1.88 29.34
N ARG A 250 -0.53 1.41 30.60
CA ARG A 250 -0.12 0.08 31.08
C ARG A 250 -1.21 -0.51 31.99
N PRO A 251 -2.45 -0.65 31.50
CA PRO A 251 -3.59 -0.92 32.34
C PRO A 251 -3.54 -2.31 32.99
N LEU A 252 -4.30 -2.44 34.07
CA LEU A 252 -4.61 -3.69 34.74
C LEU A 252 -6.13 -3.84 34.69
N VAL A 253 -6.62 -4.62 33.73
CA VAL A 253 -8.04 -4.70 33.41
C VAL A 253 -8.60 -6.00 34.00
N PRO A 254 -9.67 -5.95 34.80
CA PRO A 254 -10.36 -7.17 35.24
C PRO A 254 -11.04 -7.83 34.03
N LEU A 255 -10.86 -9.14 33.91
CA LEU A 255 -11.57 -10.00 32.96
C LEU A 255 -12.67 -10.76 33.71
N ASP A 256 -13.62 -11.29 32.94
CA ASP A 256 -14.66 -12.18 33.46
C ASP A 256 -14.03 -13.39 34.18
N GLY A 257 -14.57 -13.74 35.35
CA GLY A 257 -14.03 -14.81 36.20
C GLY A 257 -12.94 -14.37 37.19
N GLY A 258 -12.84 -13.08 37.51
CA GLY A 258 -11.96 -12.55 38.57
C GLY A 258 -10.47 -12.57 38.23
N ARG A 259 -10.12 -12.80 36.96
CA ARG A 259 -8.75 -12.75 36.45
C ARG A 259 -8.40 -11.30 36.06
N PHE A 260 -7.10 -10.99 36.02
CA PHE A 260 -6.61 -9.69 35.59
C PHE A 260 -5.69 -9.84 34.38
N ALA A 261 -5.91 -9.02 33.36
CA ALA A 261 -4.97 -8.83 32.27
C ALA A 261 -4.00 -7.70 32.66
N THR A 262 -2.71 -8.02 32.72
CA THR A 262 -1.66 -7.04 33.05
C THR A 262 -0.78 -6.76 31.84
N SER A 263 -0.40 -5.49 31.66
CA SER A 263 0.67 -5.14 30.71
C SER A 263 2.04 -5.65 31.20
N ASP A 264 2.83 -6.22 30.29
CA ASP A 264 4.22 -6.68 30.53
C ASP A 264 5.11 -5.60 31.17
N LEU A 265 4.86 -4.31 30.87
CA LEU A 265 5.60 -3.20 31.46
C LEU A 265 5.49 -3.15 32.98
N ASN A 266 4.35 -3.55 33.55
CA ASN A 266 4.16 -3.52 35.00
C ASN A 266 5.11 -4.52 35.69
N ASP A 267 5.37 -5.68 35.08
CA ASP A 267 6.33 -6.65 35.62
C ASP A 267 7.78 -6.14 35.55
N LEU A 268 8.13 -5.44 34.45
CA LEU A 268 9.45 -4.82 34.28
C LEU A 268 9.65 -3.67 35.27
N TYR A 269 8.68 -2.76 35.41
CA TYR A 269 8.72 -1.69 36.42
C TYR A 269 8.81 -2.23 37.84
N ARG A 270 8.01 -3.26 38.16
CA ARG A 270 8.03 -3.91 39.48
C ARG A 270 9.43 -4.45 39.81
N ARG A 271 10.10 -5.05 38.81
CA ARG A 271 11.46 -5.56 38.97
C ARG A 271 12.46 -4.43 39.24
N VAL A 272 12.40 -3.33 38.49
CA VAL A 272 13.28 -2.15 38.71
C VAL A 272 13.09 -1.60 40.13
N ILE A 273 11.84 -1.39 40.57
CA ILE A 273 11.55 -0.86 41.91
C ILE A 273 12.06 -1.81 43.01
N ASN A 274 11.83 -3.12 42.87
CA ASN A 274 12.30 -4.10 43.84
C ASN A 274 13.83 -4.10 43.99
N ARG A 275 14.55 -4.07 42.87
CA ARG A 275 16.02 -4.03 42.85
C ARG A 275 16.55 -2.71 43.40
N ASN A 276 15.94 -1.59 43.03
CA ASN A 276 16.31 -0.27 43.52
C ASN A 276 16.12 -0.15 45.04
N ASN A 277 14.98 -0.60 45.57
CA ASN A 277 14.70 -0.57 47.01
C ASN A 277 15.61 -1.51 47.79
N ARG A 278 15.93 -2.69 47.24
CA ARG A 278 16.91 -3.60 47.84
C ARG A 278 18.30 -2.98 47.89
N LEU A 279 18.73 -2.31 46.82
CA LEU A 279 20.00 -1.60 46.77
C LEU A 279 20.06 -0.46 47.81
N ARG A 280 19.00 0.37 47.93
CA ARG A 280 18.93 1.41 48.98
C ARG A 280 19.14 0.82 50.38
N ARG A 281 18.43 -0.26 50.71
CA ARG A 281 18.57 -0.95 52.01
C ARG A 281 19.99 -1.49 52.23
N LEU A 282 20.63 -2.05 51.20
CA LEU A 282 22.00 -2.57 51.30
C LEU A 282 23.02 -1.45 51.56
N LEU A 283 22.82 -0.27 50.95
CA LEU A 283 23.66 0.91 51.19
C LEU A 283 23.45 1.47 52.61
N GLU A 284 22.20 1.53 53.08
CA GLU A 284 21.87 1.94 54.46
C GLU A 284 22.50 1.00 55.51
N LEU A 285 22.49 -0.30 55.24
CA LEU A 285 23.10 -1.32 56.11
C LEU A 285 24.62 -1.44 55.97
N LYS A 286 25.25 -0.63 55.10
CA LYS A 286 26.69 -0.71 54.78
C LYS A 286 27.15 -2.14 54.47
N ALA A 287 26.38 -2.84 53.63
CA ALA A 287 26.70 -4.21 53.23
C ALA A 287 28.03 -4.30 52.45
N PRO A 288 28.71 -5.46 52.44
CA PRO A 288 29.95 -5.65 51.70
C PRO A 288 29.84 -5.33 50.19
N ASP A 289 30.92 -4.79 49.62
CA ASP A 289 30.96 -4.28 48.25
C ASP A 289 30.58 -5.33 47.19
N ILE A 290 30.91 -6.61 47.39
CA ILE A 290 30.56 -7.69 46.45
C ILE A 290 29.04 -7.76 46.26
N ILE A 291 28.29 -7.64 47.37
CA ILE A 291 26.82 -7.70 47.35
C ILE A 291 26.26 -6.44 46.69
N VAL A 292 26.82 -5.27 47.02
CA VAL A 292 26.41 -3.98 46.45
C VAL A 292 26.68 -3.93 44.94
N ARG A 293 27.87 -4.35 44.48
CA ARG A 293 28.24 -4.44 43.05
C ARG A 293 27.30 -5.35 42.29
N ASN A 294 26.97 -6.53 42.86
CA ASN A 294 26.01 -7.44 42.24
C ASN A 294 24.62 -6.81 42.12
N GLU A 295 24.12 -6.14 43.17
CA GLU A 295 22.80 -5.51 43.11
C GLU A 295 22.77 -4.29 42.17
N LYS A 296 23.85 -3.50 42.09
CA LYS A 296 24.03 -2.44 41.07
C LYS A 296 23.95 -3.02 39.65
N ARG A 297 24.64 -4.15 39.40
CA ARG A 297 24.59 -4.87 38.11
C ARG A 297 23.18 -5.38 37.77
N MET A 298 22.47 -5.93 38.75
CA MET A 298 21.09 -6.40 38.58
C MET A 298 20.10 -5.26 38.32
N LEU A 299 20.32 -4.08 38.94
CA LEU A 299 19.54 -2.88 38.68
C LEU A 299 19.75 -2.40 37.23
N GLN A 300 21.01 -2.34 36.78
CA GLN A 300 21.35 -2.02 35.39
C GLN A 300 20.63 -2.96 34.41
N GLU A 301 20.67 -4.28 34.66
CA GLU A 301 19.98 -5.27 33.82
C GLU A 301 18.44 -5.11 33.82
N ALA A 302 17.85 -4.77 34.97
CA ALA A 302 16.42 -4.54 35.08
C ALA A 302 15.97 -3.31 34.28
N VAL A 303 16.75 -2.22 34.32
CA VAL A 303 16.48 -1.00 33.53
C VAL A 303 16.73 -1.24 32.04
N ASP A 304 17.80 -1.95 31.69
CA ASP A 304 18.08 -2.41 30.33
C ASP A 304 16.87 -3.17 29.75
N SER A 305 16.33 -4.12 30.51
CA SER A 305 15.17 -4.94 30.12
C SER A 305 13.88 -4.12 29.99
N LEU A 306 13.70 -3.08 30.81
CA LEU A 306 12.56 -2.17 30.71
C LEU A 306 12.60 -1.33 29.42
N LEU A 307 13.78 -0.80 29.09
CA LEU A 307 13.96 0.07 27.94
C LEU A 307 13.99 -0.70 26.61
N ASP A 308 14.81 -1.76 26.52
CA ASP A 308 14.93 -2.60 25.31
C ASP A 308 15.32 -4.04 25.68
N ASN A 309 14.32 -4.91 25.82
CA ASN A 309 14.51 -6.30 26.21
C ASN A 309 15.13 -7.11 25.06
N GLY A 310 16.36 -7.60 25.25
CA GLY A 310 17.04 -8.49 24.30
C GLY A 310 18.33 -7.95 23.65
N ARG A 311 18.72 -6.69 23.88
CA ARG A 311 19.98 -6.14 23.33
C ARG A 311 21.26 -6.65 24.02
N ARG A 312 21.17 -7.08 25.27
CA ARG A 312 22.32 -7.44 26.11
C ARG A 312 22.50 -8.96 26.27
N GLY A 313 21.46 -9.75 25.97
CA GLY A 313 21.47 -11.19 26.18
C GLY A 313 20.08 -11.82 26.04
N LYS A 314 19.86 -12.96 26.72
CA LYS A 314 18.57 -13.66 26.70
C LYS A 314 17.47 -12.77 27.25
N ALA A 315 16.46 -12.52 26.41
CA ALA A 315 15.31 -11.70 26.80
C ALA A 315 14.61 -12.28 28.03
N MET A 316 14.23 -11.39 28.94
CA MET A 316 13.50 -11.77 30.15
C MET A 316 12.10 -12.25 29.77
N THR A 317 11.74 -13.44 30.25
CA THR A 317 10.46 -14.08 29.96
C THR A 317 9.51 -14.00 31.14
N GLY A 318 8.21 -13.91 30.84
CA GLY A 318 7.15 -14.02 31.84
C GLY A 318 6.83 -15.49 32.18
N ALA A 319 5.78 -15.70 32.99
CA ALA A 319 5.30 -17.04 33.36
C ALA A 319 4.99 -17.92 32.13
N ASN A 320 4.53 -17.30 31.03
CA ASN A 320 4.19 -17.97 29.78
C ASN A 320 5.41 -18.28 28.89
N LYS A 321 6.65 -18.18 29.40
CA LYS A 321 7.93 -18.32 28.66
C LYS A 321 8.11 -17.41 27.44
N ARG A 322 7.15 -16.54 27.12
CA ARG A 322 7.26 -15.49 26.12
C ARG A 322 8.14 -14.34 26.64
N PRO A 323 9.00 -13.72 25.80
CA PRO A 323 9.72 -12.51 26.19
C PRO A 323 8.74 -11.37 26.46
N LEU A 324 8.95 -10.66 27.56
CA LEU A 324 8.15 -9.49 27.95
C LEU A 324 8.41 -8.34 26.97
N LYS A 325 7.35 -7.64 26.56
CA LYS A 325 7.48 -6.45 25.70
C LYS A 325 8.07 -5.27 26.47
N SER A 326 9.16 -4.71 25.95
CA SER A 326 9.79 -3.49 26.48
C SER A 326 9.18 -2.21 25.90
N LEU A 327 9.61 -1.04 26.42
CA LEU A 327 9.20 0.26 25.88
C LEU A 327 9.58 0.43 24.40
N ALA A 328 10.78 -0.02 24.00
CA ALA A 328 11.19 -0.01 22.61
C ALA A 328 10.29 -0.87 21.71
N ASP A 329 9.90 -2.06 22.17
CA ASP A 329 9.04 -2.99 21.42
C ASP A 329 7.61 -2.47 21.22
N MET A 330 7.13 -1.62 22.13
CA MET A 330 5.83 -0.96 21.97
C MET A 330 5.84 0.05 20.82
N ILE A 331 7.00 0.60 20.49
CA ILE A 331 7.16 1.63 19.47
C ILE A 331 7.51 0.99 18.12
N LYS A 332 8.46 0.04 18.11
CA LYS A 332 9.01 -0.58 16.89
C LYS A 332 8.21 -1.81 16.42
N GLY A 333 8.42 -2.20 15.16
CA GLY A 333 7.86 -3.42 14.58
C GLY A 333 6.45 -3.26 13.99
N LYS A 334 5.93 -4.36 13.41
CA LYS A 334 4.59 -4.38 12.78
C LYS A 334 3.47 -4.18 13.79
N GLY A 335 3.59 -4.81 14.97
CA GLY A 335 2.66 -4.63 16.09
C GLY A 335 3.01 -3.46 17.01
N GLY A 336 3.91 -2.57 16.59
CA GLY A 336 4.28 -1.36 17.31
C GLY A 336 3.38 -0.19 16.96
N ARG A 337 3.42 0.85 17.80
CA ARG A 337 2.56 2.04 17.70
C ARG A 337 2.59 2.73 16.34
N PHE A 338 3.76 2.92 15.73
CA PHE A 338 3.88 3.65 14.46
C PHE A 338 3.14 2.98 13.31
N ARG A 339 3.29 1.66 13.15
CA ARG A 339 2.66 0.94 12.04
C ARG A 339 1.22 0.54 12.34
N GLN A 340 0.97 -0.01 13.52
CA GLN A 340 -0.33 -0.59 13.82
C GLN A 340 -1.39 0.43 14.20
N ASN A 341 -1.04 1.52 14.91
CA ASN A 341 -2.01 2.41 15.53
C ASN A 341 -2.02 3.83 14.94
N LEU A 342 -0.85 4.34 14.52
CA LEU A 342 -0.78 5.67 13.93
C LEU A 342 -1.21 5.67 12.46
N LEU A 343 -0.69 4.70 11.69
CA LEU A 343 -1.10 4.51 10.28
C LEU A 343 -2.35 3.63 10.17
N GLY A 344 -2.40 2.53 10.92
CA GLY A 344 -3.59 1.68 11.02
C GLY A 344 -4.57 2.21 12.05
N LYS A 345 -5.67 2.85 11.61
CA LYS A 345 -6.75 3.26 12.52
C LYS A 345 -8.03 2.57 12.13
N ARG A 346 -8.71 2.01 13.14
CA ARG A 346 -10.12 1.66 13.00
C ARG A 346 -10.89 2.96 12.97
N VAL A 347 -11.80 3.07 12.00
CA VAL A 347 -12.60 4.27 11.77
C VAL A 347 -14.06 3.94 12.01
N ASP A 348 -14.76 4.87 12.66
CA ASP A 348 -16.22 4.82 12.78
C ASP A 348 -16.86 5.15 11.42
N TYR A 349 -18.19 5.04 11.32
CA TYR A 349 -18.94 5.31 10.08
C TYR A 349 -18.43 4.47 8.89
N SER A 350 -18.11 3.22 9.18
CA SER A 350 -17.67 2.25 8.18
C SER A 350 -18.45 0.93 8.32
N GLY A 351 -18.63 0.25 7.18
CA GLY A 351 -19.32 -1.03 7.08
C GLY A 351 -18.59 -1.96 6.12
N ARG A 352 -18.91 -3.25 6.12
CA ARG A 352 -18.40 -4.21 5.13
C ARG A 352 -19.48 -5.22 4.81
N SER A 353 -19.61 -5.56 3.53
CA SER A 353 -20.43 -6.68 3.09
C SER A 353 -19.88 -7.33 1.84
N VAL A 354 -20.44 -8.48 1.48
CA VAL A 354 -20.16 -9.19 0.23
C VAL A 354 -20.65 -8.37 -0.95
N ILE A 355 -19.89 -8.35 -2.03
CA ILE A 355 -20.28 -7.66 -3.26
C ILE A 355 -21.01 -8.61 -4.22
N VAL A 356 -21.97 -8.06 -4.94
CA VAL A 356 -22.73 -8.71 -6.01
C VAL A 356 -22.80 -7.78 -7.22
N VAL A 357 -23.12 -8.33 -8.38
CA VAL A 357 -23.21 -7.56 -9.61
C VAL A 357 -24.47 -6.69 -9.64
N GLY A 358 -24.33 -5.42 -10.02
CA GLY A 358 -25.46 -4.50 -10.27
C GLY A 358 -25.44 -3.97 -11.69
N PRO A 359 -25.89 -4.73 -12.71
CA PRO A 359 -25.75 -4.36 -14.12
C PRO A 359 -26.66 -3.20 -14.55
N THR A 360 -27.69 -2.87 -13.76
CA THR A 360 -28.62 -1.75 -14.01
C THR A 360 -28.13 -0.42 -13.45
N LEU A 361 -27.08 -0.44 -12.62
CA LEU A 361 -26.48 0.76 -12.04
C LEU A 361 -25.77 1.58 -13.13
N LYS A 362 -25.65 2.88 -12.91
CA LYS A 362 -24.76 3.75 -13.69
C LYS A 362 -23.34 3.68 -13.14
N LEU A 363 -22.33 4.07 -13.92
CA LEU A 363 -20.93 4.00 -13.50
C LEU A 363 -20.62 4.68 -12.15
N HIS A 364 -21.28 5.81 -11.85
CA HIS A 364 -21.07 6.58 -10.62
C HIS A 364 -21.89 6.08 -9.43
N GLN A 365 -22.71 5.04 -9.58
CA GLN A 365 -23.63 4.55 -8.56
C GLN A 365 -23.18 3.21 -7.97
N CYS A 366 -23.54 2.98 -6.71
CA CYS A 366 -23.41 1.66 -6.07
C CYS A 366 -24.70 1.30 -5.33
N GLY A 367 -25.06 0.02 -5.27
CA GLY A 367 -26.20 -0.40 -4.46
C GLY A 367 -25.80 -0.62 -3.00
N LEU A 368 -26.45 0.11 -2.09
CA LEU A 368 -26.20 0.07 -0.65
C LEU A 368 -27.38 -0.58 0.09
N PRO A 369 -27.16 -1.67 0.86
CA PRO A 369 -28.19 -2.27 1.68
C PRO A 369 -28.86 -1.29 2.64
N LYS A 370 -30.19 -1.26 2.66
CA LYS A 370 -30.99 -0.40 3.55
C LYS A 370 -30.57 -0.45 5.01
N LEU A 371 -30.37 -1.66 5.57
CA LEU A 371 -29.96 -1.83 6.98
C LEU A 371 -28.57 -1.26 7.26
N MET A 372 -27.64 -1.38 6.31
CA MET A 372 -26.30 -0.85 6.45
C MET A 372 -26.31 0.67 6.35
N ALA A 373 -27.07 1.21 5.39
CA ALA A 373 -27.26 2.64 5.23
C ALA A 373 -27.89 3.28 6.48
N LEU A 374 -28.90 2.64 7.06
CA LEU A 374 -29.54 3.08 8.30
C LEU A 374 -28.55 3.24 9.47
N GLU A 375 -27.61 2.30 9.61
CA GLU A 375 -26.59 2.37 10.67
C GLU A 375 -25.53 3.44 10.39
N LEU A 376 -25.04 3.51 9.14
CA LEU A 376 -24.00 4.44 8.73
C LEU A 376 -24.46 5.90 8.83
N PHE A 377 -25.70 6.19 8.43
CA PHE A 377 -26.24 7.55 8.38
C PHE A 377 -27.04 7.94 9.62
N LYS A 378 -27.04 7.11 10.66
CA LYS A 378 -27.89 7.26 11.86
C LYS A 378 -27.91 8.68 12.47
N PRO A 379 -26.77 9.38 12.68
CA PRO A 379 -26.81 10.74 13.22
C PRO A 379 -27.47 11.77 12.29
N PHE A 380 -27.31 11.63 10.97
CA PHE A 380 -27.93 12.51 9.99
C PHE A 380 -29.45 12.34 9.98
N ILE A 381 -29.92 11.10 10.11
CA ILE A 381 -31.34 10.77 10.23
C ILE A 381 -31.93 11.40 11.50
N PHE A 382 -31.22 11.31 12.65
CA PHE A 382 -31.68 11.92 13.90
C PHE A 382 -31.86 13.44 13.76
N ASN A 383 -30.89 14.11 13.13
CA ASN A 383 -30.96 15.55 12.91
C ASN A 383 -32.14 15.93 11.98
N LYS A 384 -32.37 15.17 10.90
CA LYS A 384 -33.48 15.42 9.97
C LYS A 384 -34.86 15.14 10.59
N LEU A 385 -34.99 14.10 11.41
CA LEU A 385 -36.22 13.81 12.15
C LEU A 385 -36.58 14.92 13.14
N GLU A 386 -35.58 15.49 13.80
CA GLU A 386 -35.75 16.63 14.71
C GLU A 386 -36.13 17.91 13.95
N LEU A 387 -35.42 18.22 12.87
CA LEU A 387 -35.71 19.39 12.01
C LEU A 387 -37.12 19.38 11.42
N ARG A 388 -37.64 18.21 11.05
CA ARG A 388 -39.02 18.05 10.54
C ARG A 388 -40.08 18.01 11.65
N GLY A 389 -39.70 18.07 12.92
CA GLY A 389 -40.61 18.00 14.06
C GLY A 389 -41.25 16.62 14.29
N MET A 390 -40.79 15.57 13.59
CA MET A 390 -41.26 14.20 13.79
C MET A 390 -40.77 13.60 15.10
N ALA A 391 -39.62 14.07 15.58
CA ALA A 391 -39.08 13.73 16.90
C ALA A 391 -38.75 15.00 17.69
N THR A 392 -39.24 15.09 18.92
CA THR A 392 -38.96 16.23 19.81
C THR A 392 -37.60 16.17 20.50
N THR A 393 -37.00 14.97 20.58
CA THR A 393 -35.69 14.76 21.22
C THR A 393 -34.91 13.68 20.47
N ILE A 394 -33.57 13.72 20.57
CA ILE A 394 -32.69 12.68 20.00
C ILE A 394 -33.06 11.27 20.51
N LYS A 395 -33.51 11.14 21.76
CA LYS A 395 -33.97 9.84 22.30
C LYS A 395 -35.23 9.33 21.61
N ALA A 396 -36.18 10.23 21.32
CA ALA A 396 -37.38 9.89 20.55
C ALA A 396 -36.99 9.49 19.12
N ALA A 397 -36.12 10.26 18.46
CA ALA A 397 -35.60 9.94 17.12
C ALA A 397 -34.91 8.57 17.08
N LYS A 398 -34.08 8.26 18.09
CA LYS A 398 -33.44 6.95 18.25
C LYS A 398 -34.46 5.82 18.31
N LYS A 399 -35.53 5.99 19.09
CA LYS A 399 -36.59 4.98 19.21
C LYS A 399 -37.34 4.76 17.89
N LEU A 400 -37.62 5.83 17.14
CA LEU A 400 -38.25 5.73 15.81
C LEU A 400 -37.35 4.98 14.82
N VAL A 401 -36.05 5.28 14.79
CA VAL A 401 -35.09 4.59 13.93
C VAL A 401 -34.94 3.11 14.31
N GLU A 402 -34.91 2.78 15.61
CA GLU A 402 -34.87 1.39 16.09
C GLU A 402 -36.14 0.61 15.72
N GLN A 403 -37.29 1.28 15.66
CA GLN A 403 -38.56 0.70 15.23
C GLN A 403 -38.71 0.58 13.70
N GLN A 404 -37.82 1.19 12.92
CA GLN A 404 -37.81 1.15 11.44
C GLN A 404 -39.15 1.62 10.82
N VAL A 405 -39.74 2.67 11.37
CA VAL A 405 -41.01 3.25 10.91
C VAL A 405 -40.87 3.76 9.45
N PRO A 406 -41.89 3.63 8.58
CA PRO A 406 -41.79 3.99 7.16
C PRO A 406 -41.17 5.37 6.84
N GLU A 407 -41.48 6.40 7.63
CA GLU A 407 -40.98 7.77 7.41
C GLU A 407 -39.46 7.87 7.54
N VAL A 408 -38.84 6.94 8.28
CA VAL A 408 -37.37 6.86 8.41
C VAL A 408 -36.74 6.49 7.07
N TRP A 409 -37.39 5.66 6.25
CA TRP A 409 -36.87 5.27 4.93
C TRP A 409 -36.92 6.43 3.94
N ASP A 410 -37.98 7.24 3.98
CA ASP A 410 -38.11 8.44 3.15
C ASP A 410 -37.03 9.49 3.50
N ILE A 411 -36.78 9.68 4.80
CA ILE A 411 -35.70 10.57 5.28
C ILE A 411 -34.34 10.00 4.91
N LEU A 412 -34.16 8.68 5.01
CA LEU A 412 -32.92 8.04 4.63
C LEU A 412 -32.61 8.27 3.14
N GLU A 413 -33.60 8.14 2.26
CA GLU A 413 -33.42 8.41 0.83
C GLU A 413 -33.05 9.87 0.57
N GLU A 414 -33.63 10.83 1.31
CA GLU A 414 -33.26 12.24 1.22
C GLU A 414 -31.81 12.49 1.69
N VAL A 415 -31.42 11.93 2.84
CA VAL A 415 -30.08 12.10 3.43
C VAL A 415 -28.99 11.54 2.52
N ILE A 416 -29.29 10.43 1.86
CA ILE A 416 -28.36 9.71 1.01
C ILE A 416 -28.20 10.38 -0.36
N ARG A 417 -29.21 11.13 -0.81
CA ARG A 417 -29.17 11.86 -2.08
C ARG A 417 -28.01 12.86 -2.07
N GLU A 418 -27.19 12.79 -3.11
CA GLU A 418 -25.98 13.61 -3.25
C GLU A 418 -24.92 13.42 -2.14
N HIS A 419 -25.02 12.38 -1.31
CA HIS A 419 -24.00 12.03 -0.31
C HIS A 419 -23.14 10.86 -0.78
N PRO A 420 -21.95 11.09 -1.37
CA PRO A 420 -21.12 10.00 -1.89
C PRO A 420 -20.58 9.11 -0.76
N VAL A 421 -20.43 7.82 -1.04
CA VAL A 421 -19.77 6.85 -0.15
C VAL A 421 -18.51 6.31 -0.82
N LEU A 422 -17.50 5.98 -0.01
CA LEU A 422 -16.25 5.40 -0.51
C LEU A 422 -16.32 3.88 -0.42
N LEU A 423 -16.10 3.19 -1.54
CA LEU A 423 -15.90 1.76 -1.57
C LEU A 423 -14.40 1.45 -1.63
N ASN A 424 -13.97 0.48 -0.82
CA ASN A 424 -12.58 0.03 -0.75
C ASN A 424 -12.50 -1.50 -0.73
N ARG A 425 -11.61 -2.08 -1.55
CA ARG A 425 -11.25 -3.49 -1.52
C ARG A 425 -9.83 -3.69 -0.98
N ALA A 426 -9.68 -4.65 -0.07
CA ALA A 426 -8.37 -5.07 0.41
C ALA A 426 -7.86 -6.25 -0.44
N PRO A 427 -6.58 -6.25 -0.86
CA PRO A 427 -5.55 -5.23 -0.66
C PRO A 427 -5.67 -4.04 -1.63
N THR A 428 -5.44 -2.82 -1.12
CA THR A 428 -5.41 -1.60 -1.94
C THR A 428 -4.01 -1.41 -2.53
N LEU A 429 -3.82 -1.72 -3.81
CA LEU A 429 -2.50 -1.64 -4.49
C LEU A 429 -2.24 -0.25 -5.11
N HIS A 430 -3.28 0.36 -5.68
CA HIS A 430 -3.22 1.68 -6.31
C HIS A 430 -4.41 2.54 -5.88
N ARG A 431 -4.40 3.84 -6.20
CA ARG A 431 -5.48 4.78 -5.82
C ARG A 431 -6.88 4.36 -6.29
N LEU A 432 -7.04 3.68 -7.43
CA LEU A 432 -8.35 3.23 -7.93
C LEU A 432 -8.97 2.09 -7.09
N GLY A 433 -8.24 1.55 -6.10
CA GLY A 433 -8.79 0.59 -5.15
C GLY A 433 -9.70 1.26 -4.09
N ILE A 434 -9.77 2.60 -4.10
CA ILE A 434 -10.76 3.38 -3.34
C ILE A 434 -11.43 4.35 -4.32
N GLN A 435 -12.74 4.22 -4.48
CA GLN A 435 -13.52 5.13 -5.33
C GLN A 435 -14.78 5.57 -4.61
N ALA A 436 -15.25 6.77 -4.94
CA ALA A 436 -16.53 7.29 -4.47
C ALA A 436 -17.66 6.90 -5.42
N PHE A 437 -18.81 6.59 -4.85
CA PHE A 437 -20.05 6.27 -5.55
C PHE A 437 -21.22 6.96 -4.89
N GLU A 438 -22.25 7.27 -5.67
CA GLU A 438 -23.54 7.65 -5.12
C GLU A 438 -24.33 6.40 -4.74
N PRO A 439 -24.67 6.24 -3.45
CA PRO A 439 -25.42 5.08 -2.98
C PRO A 439 -26.89 5.10 -3.46
N VAL A 440 -27.34 3.97 -3.99
CA VAL A 440 -28.73 3.66 -4.31
C VAL A 440 -29.23 2.64 -3.29
N LEU A 441 -30.34 2.91 -2.62
CA LEU A 441 -30.90 1.99 -1.64
C LEU A 441 -31.38 0.70 -2.30
N ILE A 442 -30.89 -0.44 -1.82
CA ILE A 442 -31.29 -1.76 -2.28
C ILE A 442 -31.78 -2.63 -1.13
N GLU A 443 -32.63 -3.60 -1.48
CA GLU A 443 -33.03 -4.67 -0.59
C GLU A 443 -31.91 -5.73 -0.44
N GLY A 444 -31.93 -6.45 0.68
CA GLY A 444 -30.93 -7.47 1.00
C GLY A 444 -29.76 -6.92 1.80
N LYS A 445 -28.64 -7.68 1.80
CA LYS A 445 -27.45 -7.40 2.64
C LYS A 445 -26.15 -7.25 1.84
N ALA A 446 -26.16 -7.55 0.54
CA ALA A 446 -24.98 -7.49 -0.31
C ALA A 446 -24.87 -6.14 -1.01
N ILE A 447 -23.66 -5.64 -1.20
CA ILE A 447 -23.40 -4.38 -1.91
C ILE A 447 -23.43 -4.68 -3.41
N GLN A 448 -24.15 -3.88 -4.20
CA GLN A 448 -24.09 -4.00 -5.66
C GLN A 448 -23.01 -3.08 -6.22
N LEU A 449 -22.13 -3.66 -7.03
CA LEU A 449 -21.04 -2.96 -7.71
C LEU A 449 -21.27 -2.95 -9.23
N HIS A 450 -20.90 -1.83 -9.86
CA HIS A 450 -20.95 -1.71 -11.31
C HIS A 450 -19.89 -2.60 -12.00
N PRO A 451 -20.21 -3.36 -13.06
CA PRO A 451 -19.27 -4.32 -13.65
C PRO A 451 -17.97 -3.70 -14.23
N LEU A 452 -18.04 -2.47 -14.77
CA LEU A 452 -16.85 -1.82 -15.38
C LEU A 452 -15.79 -1.42 -14.37
N VAL A 453 -16.13 -1.24 -13.08
CA VAL A 453 -15.15 -0.87 -12.06
C VAL A 453 -14.46 -2.09 -11.45
N CYS A 454 -14.96 -3.31 -11.70
CA CYS A 454 -14.37 -4.53 -11.16
C CYS A 454 -12.90 -4.72 -11.58
N ALA A 455 -12.53 -4.29 -12.79
CA ALA A 455 -11.15 -4.32 -13.26
C ALA A 455 -10.24 -3.44 -12.38
N ALA A 456 -10.68 -2.22 -12.04
CA ALA A 456 -9.94 -1.32 -11.18
C ALA A 456 -9.83 -1.84 -9.74
N PHE A 457 -10.90 -2.41 -9.18
CA PHE A 457 -10.83 -3.02 -7.84
C PHE A 457 -10.09 -4.37 -7.83
N ASN A 458 -9.80 -4.93 -9.00
CA ASN A 458 -9.37 -6.32 -9.20
C ASN A 458 -10.30 -7.30 -8.45
N ALA A 459 -11.61 -7.04 -8.54
CA ALA A 459 -12.65 -7.72 -7.78
C ALA A 459 -13.43 -8.71 -8.64
N ASP A 460 -13.78 -9.84 -8.03
CA ASP A 460 -14.69 -10.84 -8.56
C ASP A 460 -15.91 -11.02 -7.65
N PHE A 461 -16.87 -11.83 -8.10
CA PHE A 461 -18.15 -12.03 -7.41
C PHE A 461 -18.26 -13.44 -6.81
N ASP A 462 -17.16 -13.99 -6.30
CA ASP A 462 -17.08 -15.35 -5.73
C ASP A 462 -17.17 -15.38 -4.19
N GLY A 463 -17.35 -14.21 -3.55
CA GLY A 463 -17.39 -14.07 -2.09
C GLY A 463 -16.61 -12.87 -1.55
N ASP A 464 -15.96 -12.12 -2.44
CA ASP A 464 -15.26 -10.88 -2.14
C ASP A 464 -16.11 -9.89 -1.34
N GLN A 465 -15.44 -9.15 -0.46
CA GLN A 465 -16.06 -8.17 0.41
C GLN A 465 -15.43 -6.80 0.23
N MET A 466 -16.26 -5.76 0.20
CA MET A 466 -15.81 -4.37 0.16
C MET A 466 -16.21 -3.63 1.43
N ALA A 467 -15.33 -2.75 1.88
CA ALA A 467 -15.60 -1.82 2.96
C ALA A 467 -16.23 -0.54 2.39
N VAL A 468 -17.20 0.01 3.11
CA VAL A 468 -17.86 1.29 2.81
C VAL A 468 -17.46 2.29 3.89
N HIS A 469 -17.12 3.52 3.50
CA HIS A 469 -16.85 4.63 4.41
C HIS A 469 -17.69 5.84 4.03
N VAL A 470 -18.23 6.55 5.02
CA VAL A 470 -19.03 7.77 4.80
C VAL A 470 -18.18 9.02 5.05
N PRO A 471 -17.97 9.89 4.03
CA PRO A 471 -17.35 11.19 4.24
C PRO A 471 -18.30 12.09 5.05
N LEU A 472 -17.83 12.61 6.18
CA LEU A 472 -18.67 13.36 7.12
C LEU A 472 -18.63 14.87 6.88
N SER A 473 -17.44 15.46 6.72
CA SER A 473 -17.31 16.90 6.50
C SER A 473 -17.70 17.29 5.08
N ILE A 474 -18.09 18.55 4.89
CA ILE A 474 -18.49 19.07 3.57
C ILE A 474 -17.30 19.03 2.62
N GLU A 475 -16.10 19.34 3.11
CA GLU A 475 -14.86 19.28 2.33
C GLU A 475 -14.57 17.86 1.86
N ALA A 476 -14.74 16.86 2.72
CA ALA A 476 -14.53 15.45 2.37
C ALA A 476 -15.58 14.95 1.35
N GLN A 477 -16.82 15.41 1.46
CA GLN A 477 -17.88 15.08 0.49
C GLN A 477 -17.58 15.72 -0.88
N MET A 478 -17.14 16.98 -0.89
CA MET A 478 -16.74 17.69 -2.11
C MET A 478 -15.49 17.07 -2.75
N GLU A 479 -14.50 16.67 -1.94
CA GLU A 479 -13.30 15.96 -2.40
C GLU A 479 -13.68 14.61 -3.02
N ALA A 480 -14.52 13.82 -2.34
CA ALA A 480 -14.99 12.53 -2.84
C ALA A 480 -15.73 12.69 -4.18
N ARG A 481 -16.61 13.69 -4.30
CA ARG A 481 -17.37 13.97 -5.52
C ARG A 481 -16.51 14.47 -6.67
N THR A 482 -15.55 15.36 -6.39
CA THR A 482 -14.76 16.04 -7.43
C THR A 482 -13.57 15.19 -7.88
N LEU A 483 -12.93 14.46 -6.97
CA LEU A 483 -11.69 13.73 -7.26
C LEU A 483 -11.89 12.22 -7.32
N MET A 484 -12.67 11.65 -6.40
CA MET A 484 -12.71 10.19 -6.18
C MET A 484 -13.87 9.49 -6.89
N LEU A 485 -14.85 10.23 -7.42
CA LEU A 485 -16.01 9.65 -8.08
C LEU A 485 -15.57 8.74 -9.23
N ALA A 486 -16.20 7.57 -9.35
CA ALA A 486 -15.81 6.57 -10.36
C ALA A 486 -15.89 7.12 -11.80
N SER A 487 -16.81 8.04 -12.07
CA SER A 487 -16.93 8.69 -13.39
C SER A 487 -15.76 9.62 -13.73
N ASN A 488 -14.95 10.05 -12.76
CA ASN A 488 -13.76 10.88 -13.02
C ASN A 488 -12.52 10.02 -13.27
N ASN A 489 -12.54 8.77 -12.80
CA ASN A 489 -11.39 7.87 -12.78
C ASN A 489 -11.50 6.80 -13.86
N VAL A 490 -11.56 7.23 -15.13
CA VAL A 490 -11.76 6.35 -16.28
C VAL A 490 -10.47 5.83 -16.90
N LEU A 491 -9.31 6.43 -16.60
CA LEU A 491 -8.00 6.01 -17.09
C LEU A 491 -7.13 5.45 -15.95
N PHE A 492 -6.23 4.53 -16.28
CA PHE A 492 -5.19 4.09 -15.37
C PHE A 492 -4.11 5.17 -15.21
N PRO A 493 -3.72 5.52 -13.97
CA PRO A 493 -2.65 6.48 -13.74
C PRO A 493 -1.26 6.03 -14.22
N SER A 494 -1.07 4.72 -14.42
CA SER A 494 0.22 4.14 -14.82
C SER A 494 0.56 4.35 -16.30
N ASN A 495 -0.43 4.19 -17.19
CA ASN A 495 -0.21 4.20 -18.64
C ASN A 495 -1.20 5.09 -19.42
N GLY A 496 -2.25 5.62 -18.78
CA GLY A 496 -3.26 6.45 -19.43
C GLY A 496 -4.23 5.69 -20.34
N GLU A 497 -4.22 4.34 -20.30
CA GLU A 497 -5.23 3.53 -20.97
C GLU A 497 -6.55 3.52 -20.18
N PRO A 498 -7.71 3.31 -20.83
CA PRO A 498 -8.98 3.22 -20.13
C PRO A 498 -9.03 2.05 -19.14
N SER A 499 -9.46 2.31 -17.91
CA SER A 499 -9.70 1.29 -16.87
C SER A 499 -11.09 0.66 -16.96
N ILE A 500 -12.05 1.39 -17.52
CA ILE A 500 -13.47 0.99 -17.65
C ILE A 500 -13.74 0.14 -18.90
N VAL A 501 -12.73 -0.59 -19.39
CA VAL A 501 -12.90 -1.44 -20.57
C VAL A 501 -13.83 -2.60 -20.23
N PRO A 502 -14.88 -2.84 -21.04
CA PRO A 502 -15.74 -4.00 -20.88
C PRO A 502 -14.96 -5.31 -20.77
N SER A 503 -15.42 -6.19 -19.90
CA SER A 503 -14.78 -7.47 -19.63
C SER A 503 -15.68 -8.64 -20.05
N GLN A 504 -15.05 -9.77 -20.38
CA GLN A 504 -15.68 -11.08 -20.57
C GLN A 504 -16.95 -11.02 -21.46
N ASP A 505 -18.11 -11.29 -20.90
CA ASP A 505 -19.39 -11.49 -21.58
C ASP A 505 -19.81 -10.29 -22.43
N ILE A 506 -19.52 -9.07 -21.97
CA ILE A 506 -19.84 -7.83 -22.68
C ILE A 506 -19.04 -7.77 -23.98
N VAL A 507 -17.74 -8.11 -23.91
CA VAL A 507 -16.87 -8.17 -25.10
C VAL A 507 -17.36 -9.24 -26.05
N LEU A 508 -17.75 -10.41 -25.53
CA LEU A 508 -18.23 -11.51 -26.35
C LEU A 508 -19.51 -11.16 -27.11
N GLY A 509 -20.48 -10.50 -26.46
CA GLY A 509 -21.71 -10.03 -27.08
C GLY A 509 -21.49 -8.99 -28.18
N LEU A 510 -20.60 -8.02 -27.92
CA LEU A 510 -20.21 -7.00 -28.91
C LEU A 510 -19.46 -7.63 -30.09
N TYR A 511 -18.54 -8.54 -29.83
CA TYR A 511 -17.76 -9.24 -30.84
C TYR A 511 -18.65 -10.11 -31.75
N TYR A 512 -19.55 -10.91 -31.17
CA TYR A 512 -20.48 -11.74 -31.94
C TYR A 512 -21.36 -10.90 -32.86
N THR A 513 -21.88 -9.78 -32.35
CA THR A 513 -22.77 -8.88 -33.09
C THR A 513 -22.04 -8.15 -34.23
N THR A 514 -20.75 -7.86 -34.06
CA THR A 514 -19.96 -7.11 -35.03
C THR A 514 -19.20 -7.98 -36.03
N ARG A 515 -19.28 -9.30 -35.93
CA ARG A 515 -18.74 -10.21 -36.94
C ARG A 515 -19.61 -10.27 -38.19
N GLU A 516 -18.94 -10.53 -39.30
CA GLU A 516 -19.57 -10.77 -40.59
C GLU A 516 -19.82 -12.27 -40.75
N ARG A 517 -20.99 -12.62 -41.30
CA ARG A 517 -21.34 -13.98 -41.70
C ARG A 517 -21.49 -14.01 -43.22
N ILE A 518 -20.85 -14.99 -43.87
CA ILE A 518 -21.04 -15.21 -45.31
C ILE A 518 -22.41 -15.87 -45.50
N ASN A 519 -23.17 -15.43 -46.50
CA ASN A 519 -24.48 -16.00 -46.85
C ASN A 519 -25.51 -15.89 -45.70
N GLY A 520 -25.48 -14.77 -44.97
CA GLY A 520 -26.50 -14.43 -43.98
C GLY A 520 -27.84 -14.10 -44.66
N ARG A 521 -28.97 -14.34 -43.96
CA ARG A 521 -30.29 -13.98 -44.48
C ARG A 521 -30.34 -12.47 -44.79
N GLY A 522 -30.82 -12.12 -45.98
CA GLY A 522 -30.91 -10.73 -46.46
C GLY A 522 -29.57 -10.09 -46.87
N GLU A 523 -28.56 -10.89 -47.26
CA GLU A 523 -27.27 -10.37 -47.70
C GLU A 523 -27.37 -9.47 -48.96
N GLY A 524 -26.79 -8.27 -48.85
CA GLY A 524 -26.76 -7.25 -49.91
C GLY A 524 -28.01 -6.38 -49.98
N MET A 525 -28.90 -6.43 -48.98
CA MET A 525 -30.05 -5.51 -48.90
C MET A 525 -29.60 -4.06 -48.61
N PHE A 526 -30.41 -3.13 -49.12
CA PHE A 526 -30.22 -1.69 -48.93
C PHE A 526 -31.25 -1.17 -47.94
N PHE A 527 -30.78 -0.46 -46.91
CA PHE A 527 -31.62 0.17 -45.90
C PHE A 527 -31.46 1.70 -45.96
N ALA A 528 -32.58 2.40 -45.83
CA ALA A 528 -32.64 3.86 -45.82
C ALA A 528 -32.03 4.45 -44.55
N ASP A 529 -32.26 3.81 -43.40
CA ASP A 529 -31.76 4.20 -42.09
C ASP A 529 -31.55 3.00 -41.16
N VAL A 530 -31.02 3.26 -39.97
CA VAL A 530 -30.78 2.24 -38.94
C VAL A 530 -32.08 1.69 -38.36
N ALA A 531 -33.17 2.46 -38.36
CA ALA A 531 -34.46 2.03 -37.84
C ALA A 531 -35.11 0.97 -38.75
N GLU A 532 -34.93 1.07 -40.05
CA GLU A 532 -35.36 0.07 -41.02
C GLU A 532 -34.59 -1.24 -40.86
N ALA A 533 -33.27 -1.17 -40.67
CA ALA A 533 -32.45 -2.35 -40.38
C ALA A 533 -32.88 -3.04 -39.06
N GLU A 534 -33.25 -2.28 -38.04
CA GLU A 534 -33.77 -2.81 -36.78
C GLU A 534 -35.14 -3.48 -36.94
N ARG A 535 -36.06 -2.90 -37.73
CA ARG A 535 -37.35 -3.52 -38.05
C ARG A 535 -37.15 -4.83 -38.81
N ALA A 536 -36.26 -4.83 -39.80
CA ALA A 536 -35.94 -6.04 -40.57
C ALA A 536 -35.37 -7.15 -39.67
N TYR A 537 -34.49 -6.79 -38.73
CA TYR A 537 -33.97 -7.73 -37.74
C TYR A 537 -35.06 -8.23 -36.80
N GLY A 538 -35.94 -7.35 -36.32
CA GLY A 538 -37.07 -7.71 -35.45
C GLY A 538 -38.07 -8.68 -36.11
N ASN A 539 -38.25 -8.57 -37.43
CA ASN A 539 -39.08 -9.48 -38.22
C ASN A 539 -38.37 -10.80 -38.60
N GLY A 540 -37.07 -10.92 -38.34
CA GLY A 540 -36.29 -12.11 -38.69
C GLY A 540 -35.90 -12.21 -40.18
N GLU A 541 -36.02 -11.12 -40.93
CA GLU A 541 -35.65 -11.05 -42.36
C GLU A 541 -34.13 -10.97 -42.57
N VAL A 542 -33.41 -10.44 -41.58
CA VAL A 542 -31.94 -10.33 -41.56
C VAL A 542 -31.34 -10.88 -40.28
N GLU A 543 -30.10 -11.35 -40.34
CA GLU A 543 -29.30 -11.76 -39.17
C GLU A 543 -28.31 -10.66 -38.76
N LEU A 544 -27.82 -10.69 -37.52
CA LEU A 544 -26.88 -9.67 -37.00
C LEU A 544 -25.60 -9.57 -37.84
N GLY A 545 -25.07 -10.71 -38.29
CA GLY A 545 -23.84 -10.79 -39.07
C GLY A 545 -24.02 -10.58 -40.58
N THR A 546 -25.26 -10.37 -41.06
CA THR A 546 -25.54 -10.16 -42.48
C THR A 546 -24.92 -8.86 -42.99
N LYS A 547 -24.23 -8.94 -44.14
CA LYS A 547 -23.70 -7.76 -44.86
C LYS A 547 -24.81 -6.98 -45.52
N ILE A 548 -24.91 -5.70 -45.19
CA ILE A 548 -25.94 -4.78 -45.66
C ILE A 548 -25.31 -3.44 -46.03
N THR A 549 -26.04 -2.63 -46.79
CA THR A 549 -25.65 -1.23 -47.03
C THR A 549 -26.70 -0.32 -46.43
N VAL A 550 -26.29 0.54 -45.50
CA VAL A 550 -27.18 1.43 -44.75
C VAL A 550 -26.63 2.86 -44.72
N ARG A 551 -27.51 3.85 -44.66
CA ARG A 551 -27.12 5.25 -44.41
C ARG A 551 -27.07 5.49 -42.91
N ILE A 552 -25.92 5.95 -42.44
CA ILE A 552 -25.69 6.25 -41.02
C ILE A 552 -25.55 7.76 -40.88
N GLN A 553 -26.23 8.32 -39.88
CA GLN A 553 -26.10 9.71 -39.50
C GLN A 553 -24.95 9.84 -38.50
N GLU A 554 -23.89 10.53 -38.90
CA GLU A 554 -22.75 10.89 -38.07
C GLU A 554 -22.85 12.37 -37.70
N VAL A 555 -22.16 12.75 -36.62
CA VAL A 555 -22.00 14.15 -36.23
C VAL A 555 -20.51 14.40 -36.11
N ASP A 556 -19.97 15.24 -36.99
CA ASP A 556 -18.60 15.72 -36.88
C ASP A 556 -18.56 16.89 -35.89
N LEU A 557 -17.53 16.91 -35.05
CA LEU A 557 -17.26 17.99 -34.11
C LEU A 557 -16.03 18.75 -34.59
N ASP A 558 -16.15 20.07 -34.72
CA ASP A 558 -15.00 20.94 -34.93
C ASP A 558 -14.12 20.95 -33.65
N PRO A 559 -12.80 20.65 -33.75
CA PRO A 559 -11.90 20.57 -32.59
C PRO A 559 -11.80 21.87 -31.79
N VAL A 560 -12.01 23.04 -32.41
CA VAL A 560 -11.82 24.35 -31.78
C VAL A 560 -13.15 24.96 -31.33
N THR A 561 -14.17 24.94 -32.19
CA THR A 561 -15.47 25.58 -31.90
C THR A 561 -16.50 24.65 -31.25
N ARG A 562 -16.24 23.33 -31.25
CA ARG A 562 -17.21 22.28 -30.88
C ARG A 562 -18.56 22.37 -31.62
N ALA A 563 -18.59 23.05 -32.76
CA ALA A 563 -19.77 23.10 -33.62
C ALA A 563 -20.07 21.69 -34.14
N LYS A 564 -21.35 21.30 -34.11
CA LYS A 564 -21.84 19.99 -34.54
C LYS A 564 -22.34 20.08 -35.98
N THR A 565 -21.71 19.35 -36.89
CA THR A 565 -22.15 19.25 -38.29
C THR A 565 -22.70 17.85 -38.55
N PRO A 566 -23.99 17.70 -38.90
CA PRO A 566 -24.54 16.40 -39.25
C PRO A 566 -24.04 15.97 -40.63
N LYS A 567 -23.56 14.73 -40.72
CA LYS A 567 -23.04 14.12 -41.94
C LYS A 567 -23.75 12.80 -42.16
N ILE A 568 -24.32 12.61 -43.35
CA ILE A 568 -24.98 11.34 -43.71
C ILE A 568 -24.07 10.61 -44.68
N THR A 569 -23.55 9.47 -44.24
CA THR A 569 -22.64 8.64 -45.04
C THR A 569 -23.26 7.27 -45.26
N ARG A 570 -23.14 6.73 -46.48
CA ARG A 570 -23.56 5.36 -46.81
C ARG A 570 -22.38 4.42 -46.56
N TYR A 571 -22.59 3.41 -45.73
CA TYR A 571 -21.56 2.43 -45.40
C TYR A 571 -22.01 1.02 -45.78
N GLU A 572 -21.05 0.23 -46.29
CA GLU A 572 -21.14 -1.22 -46.29
C GLU A 572 -20.74 -1.73 -44.90
N THR A 573 -21.66 -2.40 -44.23
CA THR A 573 -21.49 -2.83 -42.84
C THR A 573 -22.38 -4.04 -42.52
N THR A 574 -22.44 -4.45 -41.26
CA THR A 574 -23.38 -5.49 -40.80
C THR A 574 -24.57 -4.89 -40.07
N VAL A 575 -25.67 -5.64 -40.00
CA VAL A 575 -26.86 -5.25 -39.21
C VAL A 575 -26.47 -4.94 -37.76
N GLY A 576 -25.65 -5.78 -37.15
CA GLY A 576 -25.19 -5.58 -35.78
C GLY A 576 -24.36 -4.32 -35.57
N ARG A 577 -23.41 -4.03 -36.47
CA ARG A 577 -22.63 -2.77 -36.43
C ARG A 577 -23.53 -1.56 -36.64
N ALA A 578 -24.50 -1.65 -37.55
CA ALA A 578 -25.47 -0.58 -37.78
C ALA A 578 -26.32 -0.31 -36.53
N LEU A 579 -26.79 -1.33 -35.81
CA LEU A 579 -27.53 -1.16 -34.56
C LEU A 579 -26.68 -0.46 -33.48
N LEU A 580 -25.40 -0.81 -33.38
CA LEU A 580 -24.47 -0.16 -32.46
C LEU A 580 -24.17 1.30 -32.86
N SER A 581 -24.43 1.73 -34.10
CA SER A 581 -24.23 3.15 -34.48
C SER A 581 -25.05 4.12 -33.62
N LYS A 582 -26.20 3.68 -33.09
CA LYS A 582 -27.07 4.49 -32.22
C LYS A 582 -26.42 4.88 -30.88
N ILE A 583 -25.44 4.11 -30.40
CA ILE A 583 -24.80 4.36 -29.12
C ILE A 583 -23.61 5.32 -29.23
N LEU A 584 -23.09 5.56 -30.44
CA LEU A 584 -21.90 6.40 -30.65
C LEU A 584 -22.11 7.83 -30.13
N PRO A 585 -21.12 8.41 -29.44
CA PRO A 585 -21.17 9.81 -29.04
C PRO A 585 -20.99 10.72 -30.27
N PRO A 586 -21.54 11.96 -30.24
CA PRO A 586 -21.28 12.94 -31.29
C PRO A 586 -19.78 13.26 -31.33
N GLY A 587 -19.17 13.25 -32.52
CA GLY A 587 -17.74 13.48 -32.75
C GLY A 587 -16.90 12.23 -33.00
N LEU A 588 -17.45 11.04 -32.81
CA LEU A 588 -16.75 9.79 -33.13
C LEU A 588 -17.27 9.21 -34.45
N SER A 589 -16.37 9.03 -35.43
CA SER A 589 -16.75 8.43 -36.71
C SER A 589 -17.06 6.94 -36.56
N PHE A 590 -18.06 6.48 -37.31
CA PHE A 590 -18.48 5.09 -37.42
C PHE A 590 -17.36 4.16 -37.89
N VAL A 591 -16.34 4.68 -38.59
CA VAL A 591 -15.17 3.91 -39.04
C VAL A 591 -14.45 3.21 -37.89
N HIS A 592 -14.42 3.82 -36.69
CA HIS A 592 -13.81 3.19 -35.51
C HIS A 592 -14.57 1.94 -35.05
N MET A 593 -15.86 1.84 -35.35
CA MET A 593 -16.73 0.75 -34.94
C MET A 593 -17.04 -0.24 -36.07
N ASN A 594 -16.79 0.12 -37.33
CA ASN A 594 -17.04 -0.74 -38.48
C ASN A 594 -15.97 -1.85 -38.66
N LYS A 595 -15.69 -2.59 -37.58
CA LYS A 595 -14.72 -3.70 -37.51
C LYS A 595 -15.26 -4.76 -36.54
N ALA A 596 -14.66 -5.95 -36.54
CA ALA A 596 -14.93 -6.92 -35.49
C ALA A 596 -14.37 -6.40 -34.14
N LEU A 597 -15.26 -6.10 -33.20
CA LEU A 597 -14.90 -5.48 -31.92
C LEU A 597 -14.30 -6.51 -30.97
N LYS A 598 -12.99 -6.75 -31.10
CA LYS A 598 -12.19 -7.47 -30.10
C LYS A 598 -11.92 -6.59 -28.87
N LYS A 599 -11.53 -7.18 -27.74
CA LYS A 599 -11.22 -6.44 -26.49
C LYS A 599 -10.28 -5.25 -26.71
N LYS A 600 -9.21 -5.42 -27.50
CA LYS A 600 -8.25 -4.35 -27.80
C LYS A 600 -8.86 -3.21 -28.60
N GLU A 601 -9.72 -3.52 -29.57
CA GLU A 601 -10.40 -2.50 -30.38
C GLU A 601 -11.46 -1.74 -29.55
N ILE A 602 -12.14 -2.43 -28.63
CA ILE A 602 -13.07 -1.77 -27.68
C ILE A 602 -12.30 -0.79 -26.78
N SER A 603 -11.12 -1.18 -26.28
CA SER A 603 -10.26 -0.26 -25.51
C SER A 603 -9.86 0.97 -26.33
N ARG A 604 -9.44 0.77 -27.58
CA ARG A 604 -9.11 1.88 -28.51
C ARG A 604 -10.33 2.77 -28.79
N LEU A 605 -11.52 2.19 -28.94
CA LEU A 605 -12.76 2.91 -29.17
C LEU A 605 -13.12 3.83 -27.99
N ILE A 606 -12.99 3.32 -26.75
CA ILE A 606 -13.22 4.11 -25.53
C ILE A 606 -12.15 5.20 -25.40
N ASN A 607 -10.89 4.90 -25.70
CA ASN A 607 -9.81 5.89 -25.64
C ASN A 607 -10.04 7.02 -26.67
N ALA A 608 -10.41 6.68 -27.91
CA ALA A 608 -10.74 7.66 -28.94
C ALA A 608 -11.94 8.53 -28.54
N SER A 609 -12.97 7.93 -27.92
CA SER A 609 -14.09 8.67 -27.34
C SER A 609 -13.61 9.64 -26.26
N PHE A 610 -12.75 9.20 -25.33
CA PHE A 610 -12.25 10.04 -24.25
C PHE A 610 -11.51 11.27 -24.76
N ARG A 611 -10.62 11.06 -25.74
CA ARG A 611 -9.79 12.13 -26.30
C ARG A 611 -10.58 13.13 -27.15
N ARG A 612 -11.53 12.67 -27.98
CA ARG A 612 -12.29 13.55 -28.90
C ARG A 612 -13.57 14.12 -28.29
N CYS A 613 -14.33 13.29 -27.57
CA CYS A 613 -15.65 13.65 -27.06
C CYS A 613 -15.59 14.12 -25.59
N GLY A 614 -14.49 13.83 -24.89
CA GLY A 614 -14.29 14.18 -23.48
C GLY A 614 -14.86 13.16 -22.49
N LEU A 615 -14.73 13.46 -21.20
CA LEU A 615 -15.03 12.55 -20.10
C LEU A 615 -16.52 12.16 -20.04
N ARG A 616 -17.42 13.15 -20.02
CA ARG A 616 -18.86 12.92 -19.78
C ARG A 616 -19.47 11.99 -20.82
N ASP A 617 -19.24 12.29 -22.10
CA ASP A 617 -19.84 11.54 -23.19
C ASP A 617 -19.23 10.13 -23.29
N THR A 618 -17.97 9.96 -22.89
CA THR A 618 -17.32 8.64 -22.78
C THR A 618 -17.89 7.77 -21.68
N VAL A 619 -18.21 8.34 -20.51
CA VAL A 619 -18.86 7.59 -19.42
C VAL A 619 -20.25 7.11 -19.85
N ILE A 620 -21.04 7.99 -20.48
CA ILE A 620 -22.36 7.62 -21.02
C ILE A 620 -22.23 6.55 -22.10
N PHE A 621 -21.23 6.68 -22.97
CA PHE A 621 -20.95 5.70 -24.02
C PHE A 621 -20.57 4.33 -23.45
N ALA A 622 -19.73 4.29 -22.41
CA ALA A 622 -19.33 3.05 -21.73
C ALA A 622 -20.52 2.35 -21.06
N ASP A 623 -21.41 3.09 -20.39
CA ASP A 623 -22.64 2.53 -19.80
C ASP A 623 -23.56 1.94 -20.88
N LYS A 624 -23.74 2.64 -22.01
CA LYS A 624 -24.52 2.13 -23.15
C LYS A 624 -23.89 0.90 -23.78
N LEU A 625 -22.57 0.88 -23.95
CA LEU A 625 -21.82 -0.27 -24.45
C LEU A 625 -22.02 -1.50 -23.55
N LEU A 626 -22.00 -1.31 -22.23
CA LEU A 626 -22.26 -2.36 -21.26
C LEU A 626 -23.68 -2.92 -21.41
N GLN A 627 -24.69 -2.05 -21.44
CA GLN A 627 -26.09 -2.46 -21.56
C GLN A 627 -26.35 -3.20 -22.88
N SER A 628 -25.86 -2.65 -24.00
CA SER A 628 -25.98 -3.29 -25.30
C SER A 628 -25.22 -4.62 -25.34
N GLY A 629 -24.00 -4.69 -24.81
CA GLY A 629 -23.19 -5.91 -24.80
C GLY A 629 -23.86 -7.04 -24.03
N PHE A 630 -24.42 -6.79 -22.84
CA PHE A 630 -25.18 -7.80 -22.10
C PHE A 630 -26.43 -8.25 -22.84
N ALA A 631 -27.24 -7.31 -23.35
CA ALA A 631 -28.46 -7.65 -24.08
C ALA A 631 -28.18 -8.49 -25.33
N LEU A 632 -27.12 -8.15 -26.07
CA LEU A 632 -26.69 -8.87 -27.27
C LEU A 632 -26.07 -10.22 -26.93
N ALA A 633 -25.29 -10.33 -25.85
CA ALA A 633 -24.73 -11.60 -25.37
C ALA A 633 -25.84 -12.60 -25.00
N THR A 634 -26.88 -12.14 -24.28
CA THR A 634 -28.03 -12.99 -23.95
C THR A 634 -28.79 -13.45 -25.20
N ARG A 635 -29.00 -12.56 -26.18
CA ARG A 635 -29.66 -12.92 -27.45
C ARG A 635 -28.84 -13.87 -28.30
N ALA A 636 -27.52 -13.78 -28.26
CA ALA A 636 -26.62 -14.66 -28.99
C ALA A 636 -26.70 -16.11 -28.51
N GLY A 637 -27.08 -16.35 -27.25
CA GLY A 637 -27.27 -17.70 -26.70
C GLY A 637 -25.99 -18.55 -26.73
N ILE A 638 -24.82 -17.93 -26.64
CA ILE A 638 -23.53 -18.62 -26.73
C ILE A 638 -23.38 -19.55 -25.53
N SER A 639 -23.15 -20.83 -25.82
CA SER A 639 -22.94 -21.88 -24.82
C SER A 639 -21.68 -22.67 -25.17
N ILE A 640 -21.18 -23.46 -24.22
CA ILE A 640 -20.03 -24.34 -24.43
C ILE A 640 -20.51 -25.78 -24.25
N CYS A 641 -20.22 -26.64 -25.22
CA CYS A 641 -20.38 -28.08 -25.10
C CYS A 641 -19.05 -28.81 -25.26
N VAL A 642 -19.03 -30.11 -24.96
CA VAL A 642 -17.83 -30.95 -25.10
C VAL A 642 -17.43 -31.09 -26.58
N ASP A 643 -18.39 -31.05 -27.49
CA ASP A 643 -18.14 -31.18 -28.94
C ASP A 643 -17.48 -29.95 -29.54
N ASP A 644 -17.60 -28.78 -28.89
CA ASP A 644 -16.88 -27.56 -29.29
C ASP A 644 -15.35 -27.73 -29.15
N MET A 645 -14.89 -28.65 -28.31
CA MET A 645 -13.47 -28.90 -28.03
C MET A 645 -12.83 -29.83 -29.07
N LEU A 646 -12.72 -29.41 -30.33
CA LEU A 646 -12.25 -30.26 -31.44
C LEU A 646 -10.81 -30.73 -31.27
N VAL A 647 -10.61 -32.05 -31.14
CA VAL A 647 -9.28 -32.68 -31.13
C VAL A 647 -8.80 -32.86 -32.58
N PRO A 648 -7.59 -32.43 -32.93
CA PRO A 648 -7.11 -32.56 -34.30
C PRO A 648 -6.85 -34.03 -34.64
N PRO A 649 -7.34 -34.53 -35.79
CA PRO A 649 -7.13 -35.93 -36.18
C PRO A 649 -5.63 -36.24 -36.41
N GLN A 650 -4.84 -35.24 -36.82
CA GLN A 650 -3.38 -35.39 -36.99
C GLN A 650 -2.62 -35.61 -35.68
N LYS A 651 -3.26 -35.44 -34.51
CA LYS A 651 -2.61 -35.57 -33.20
C LYS A 651 -1.88 -36.90 -33.05
N HIS A 652 -2.55 -38.01 -33.39
CA HIS A 652 -1.97 -39.34 -33.21
C HIS A 652 -0.74 -39.57 -34.10
N ASP A 653 -0.73 -38.99 -35.31
CA ASP A 653 0.39 -39.09 -36.23
C ASP A 653 1.60 -38.30 -35.73
N ILE A 654 1.37 -37.07 -35.25
CA ILE A 654 2.43 -36.21 -34.68
C ILE A 654 3.06 -36.87 -33.45
N LEU A 655 2.23 -37.41 -32.54
CA LEU A 655 2.71 -38.12 -31.36
C LEU A 655 3.51 -39.38 -31.73
N SER A 656 3.01 -40.17 -32.68
CA SER A 656 3.70 -41.39 -33.13
C SER A 656 5.06 -41.08 -33.78
N LYS A 657 5.17 -39.95 -34.48
CA LYS A 657 6.44 -39.48 -35.05
C LYS A 657 7.42 -39.06 -33.95
N ALA A 658 6.96 -38.29 -32.97
CA ALA A 658 7.77 -37.85 -31.84
C ALA A 658 8.27 -39.04 -31.00
N GLU A 659 7.43 -40.05 -30.74
CA GLU A 659 7.82 -41.27 -30.03
C GLU A 659 8.90 -42.07 -30.77
N LYS A 660 8.83 -42.14 -32.11
CA LYS A 660 9.88 -42.77 -32.92
C LYS A 660 11.20 -42.02 -32.83
N GLU A 661 11.18 -40.69 -32.95
CA GLU A 661 12.37 -39.86 -32.79
C GLU A 661 13.01 -40.03 -31.40
N VAL A 662 12.21 -40.07 -30.33
CA VAL A 662 12.70 -40.31 -28.96
C VAL A 662 13.35 -41.70 -28.84
N LYS A 663 12.73 -42.73 -29.43
CA LYS A 663 13.28 -44.10 -29.43
C LYS A 663 14.61 -44.21 -30.17
N GLU A 664 14.78 -43.46 -31.27
CA GLU A 664 16.06 -43.37 -31.98
C GLU A 664 17.15 -42.72 -31.11
N ILE A 665 16.81 -41.65 -30.38
CA ILE A 665 17.73 -41.01 -29.42
C ILE A 665 18.08 -41.94 -28.25
N GLU A 666 17.13 -42.73 -27.75
CA GLU A 666 17.40 -43.75 -26.73
C GLU A 666 18.34 -44.85 -27.24
N GLN A 667 18.18 -45.27 -28.50
CA GLN A 667 19.10 -46.23 -29.13
C GLN A 667 20.51 -45.65 -29.27
N GLN A 668 20.63 -44.38 -29.70
CA GLN A 668 21.93 -43.70 -29.76
C GLN A 668 22.59 -43.62 -28.38
N TYR A 669 21.81 -43.37 -27.33
CA TYR A 669 22.31 -43.35 -25.95
C TYR A 669 22.77 -44.75 -25.51
N ALA A 670 22.00 -45.80 -25.79
CA ALA A 670 22.35 -47.18 -25.48
C ALA A 670 23.64 -47.65 -26.21
N SER A 671 23.89 -47.13 -27.41
CA SER A 671 25.13 -47.34 -28.16
C SER A 671 26.29 -46.42 -27.75
N GLY A 672 26.09 -45.51 -26.79
CA GLY A 672 27.14 -44.60 -26.29
C GLY A 672 27.48 -43.41 -27.21
N LEU A 673 26.65 -43.13 -28.23
CA LEU A 673 26.86 -42.03 -29.20
C LEU A 673 26.51 -40.64 -28.65
N VAL A 674 25.64 -40.58 -27.63
CA VAL A 674 25.20 -39.32 -27.00
C VAL A 674 25.34 -39.41 -25.49
N THR A 675 25.61 -38.28 -24.85
CA THR A 675 25.66 -38.19 -23.39
C THR A 675 24.25 -38.13 -22.78
N GLN A 676 24.10 -38.43 -21.48
CA GLN A 676 22.81 -38.36 -20.79
C GLN A 676 22.20 -36.95 -20.80
N GLY A 677 23.03 -35.90 -20.70
CA GLY A 677 22.57 -34.52 -20.75
C GLY A 677 22.04 -34.13 -22.14
N GLU A 678 22.76 -34.51 -23.20
CA GLU A 678 22.33 -34.29 -24.58
C GLU A 678 21.07 -35.08 -24.92
N ARG A 679 20.98 -36.34 -24.47
CA ARG A 679 19.78 -37.17 -24.59
C ARG A 679 18.57 -36.44 -23.99
N TYR A 680 18.69 -36.00 -22.74
CA TYR A 680 17.63 -35.29 -22.03
C TYR A 680 17.19 -34.02 -22.77
N ASN A 681 18.14 -33.16 -23.18
CA ASN A 681 17.81 -31.92 -23.89
C ASN A 681 17.14 -32.19 -25.25
N LYS A 682 17.61 -33.19 -26.01
CA LYS A 682 17.01 -33.58 -27.29
C LYS A 682 15.59 -34.12 -27.11
N VAL A 683 15.35 -34.97 -26.10
CA VAL A 683 14.01 -35.51 -25.81
C VAL A 683 13.04 -34.39 -25.42
N VAL A 684 13.49 -33.45 -24.58
CA VAL A 684 12.70 -32.27 -24.21
C VAL A 684 12.37 -31.40 -25.43
N ASP A 685 13.33 -31.18 -26.33
CA ASP A 685 13.11 -30.41 -27.56
C ASP A 685 12.12 -31.09 -28.52
N ILE A 686 12.27 -32.41 -28.76
CA ILE A 686 11.35 -33.19 -29.60
C ILE A 686 9.91 -33.07 -29.09
N TRP A 687 9.70 -33.25 -27.78
CA TRP A 687 8.37 -33.13 -27.19
C TRP A 687 7.85 -31.69 -27.16
N GLY A 688 8.73 -30.70 -27.00
CA GLY A 688 8.38 -29.29 -27.15
C GLY A 688 7.85 -28.97 -28.54
N ARG A 689 8.61 -29.36 -29.58
CA ARG A 689 8.21 -29.20 -30.99
C ARG A 689 6.90 -29.91 -31.31
N ALA A 690 6.75 -31.17 -30.89
CA ALA A 690 5.52 -31.93 -31.09
C ALA A 690 4.31 -31.26 -30.42
N GLY A 691 4.47 -30.74 -29.20
CA GLY A 691 3.41 -30.01 -28.50
C GLY A 691 2.97 -28.73 -29.21
N ASP A 692 3.91 -28.02 -29.84
CA ASP A 692 3.59 -26.83 -30.64
C ASP A 692 2.95 -27.17 -31.99
N GLU A 693 3.37 -28.25 -32.65
CA GLU A 693 2.74 -28.74 -33.88
C GLU A 693 1.28 -29.17 -33.66
N VAL A 694 1.01 -29.94 -32.60
CA VAL A 694 -0.36 -30.31 -32.20
C VAL A 694 -1.19 -29.05 -31.90
N GLY A 695 -0.60 -28.08 -31.19
CA GLY A 695 -1.27 -26.80 -30.88
C GLY A 695 -1.62 -26.01 -32.14
N LYS A 696 -0.72 -25.93 -33.13
CA LYS A 696 -0.95 -25.26 -34.41
C LYS A 696 -2.02 -25.97 -35.24
N ALA A 697 -1.97 -27.29 -35.33
CA ALA A 697 -2.95 -28.10 -36.06
C ALA A 697 -4.37 -27.90 -35.49
N MET A 698 -4.50 -27.96 -34.16
CA MET A 698 -5.75 -27.70 -33.46
C MET A 698 -6.29 -26.30 -33.77
N MET A 699 -5.46 -25.25 -33.64
CA MET A 699 -5.91 -23.87 -33.89
C MET A 699 -6.30 -23.64 -35.34
N ALA A 700 -5.58 -24.22 -36.31
CA ALA A 700 -5.91 -24.08 -37.73
C ALA A 700 -7.25 -24.72 -38.08
N GLN A 701 -7.56 -25.87 -37.47
CA GLN A 701 -8.86 -26.54 -37.64
C GLN A 701 -9.99 -25.77 -36.95
N LEU A 702 -9.75 -25.25 -35.75
CA LEU A 702 -10.75 -24.52 -34.98
C LEU A 702 -11.03 -23.11 -35.54
N ALA A 703 -10.05 -22.48 -36.18
CA ALA A 703 -10.16 -21.09 -36.62
C ALA A 703 -11.08 -20.88 -37.83
N THR A 704 -11.28 -21.89 -38.69
CA THR A 704 -12.04 -21.72 -39.93
C THR A 704 -13.00 -22.87 -40.17
N GLU A 705 -14.18 -22.53 -40.70
CA GLU A 705 -15.21 -23.49 -41.08
C GLU A 705 -15.58 -23.33 -42.56
N PRO A 706 -15.87 -24.43 -43.27
CA PRO A 706 -16.36 -24.37 -44.65
C PRO A 706 -17.83 -23.94 -44.67
N VAL A 707 -18.15 -22.93 -45.48
CA VAL A 707 -19.51 -22.46 -45.72
C VAL A 707 -19.80 -22.31 -47.20
N LYS A 708 -21.07 -22.43 -47.58
CA LYS A 708 -21.52 -22.20 -48.95
C LYS A 708 -21.84 -20.71 -49.12
N ASP A 709 -21.13 -20.07 -50.05
CA ASP A 709 -21.40 -18.70 -50.47
C ASP A 709 -22.75 -18.62 -51.24
N ARG A 710 -23.26 -17.41 -51.47
CA ARG A 710 -24.49 -17.13 -52.23
C ARG A 710 -24.49 -17.75 -53.63
N LYS A 711 -23.31 -17.93 -54.22
CA LYS A 711 -23.10 -18.58 -55.54
C LYS A 711 -22.95 -20.12 -55.45
N GLY A 712 -23.16 -20.72 -54.28
CA GLY A 712 -23.04 -22.15 -54.04
C GLY A 712 -21.59 -22.68 -53.96
N LYS A 713 -20.59 -21.81 -54.03
CA LYS A 713 -19.17 -22.18 -53.91
C LYS A 713 -18.79 -22.35 -52.43
N GLU A 714 -18.02 -23.38 -52.11
CA GLU A 714 -17.44 -23.52 -50.77
C GLU A 714 -16.34 -22.48 -50.55
N VAL A 715 -16.54 -21.64 -49.54
CA VAL A 715 -15.62 -20.61 -49.08
C VAL A 715 -15.35 -20.87 -47.60
N ARG A 716 -14.12 -20.65 -47.14
CA ARG A 716 -13.80 -20.75 -45.72
C ARG A 716 -14.11 -19.42 -45.04
N GLN A 717 -14.90 -19.46 -43.98
CA GLN A 717 -15.08 -18.33 -43.08
C GLN A 717 -14.41 -18.60 -41.74
N GLU A 718 -14.16 -17.56 -40.96
CA GLU A 718 -13.76 -17.73 -39.56
C GLU A 718 -14.83 -18.50 -38.78
N SER A 719 -14.43 -19.40 -37.89
CA SER A 719 -15.40 -20.28 -37.23
C SER A 719 -16.30 -19.53 -36.24
N PHE A 720 -17.56 -19.93 -36.15
CA PHE A 720 -18.51 -19.50 -35.13
C PHE A 720 -18.54 -20.43 -33.91
N ASN A 721 -17.55 -21.32 -33.77
CA ASN A 721 -17.37 -22.14 -32.57
C ASN A 721 -17.20 -21.26 -31.32
N SER A 722 -17.93 -21.60 -30.26
CA SER A 722 -17.97 -20.81 -29.02
C SER A 722 -16.61 -20.64 -28.34
N ILE A 723 -15.81 -21.71 -28.27
CA ILE A 723 -14.47 -21.69 -27.64
C ILE A 723 -13.52 -20.81 -28.43
N TYR A 724 -13.57 -20.91 -29.76
CA TYR A 724 -12.78 -20.05 -30.63
C TYR A 724 -13.16 -18.58 -30.45
N MET A 725 -14.46 -18.27 -30.46
CA MET A 725 -14.95 -16.91 -30.27
C MET A 725 -14.54 -16.31 -28.92
N MET A 726 -14.58 -17.08 -27.84
CA MET A 726 -14.16 -16.62 -26.52
C MET A 726 -12.68 -16.22 -26.48
N ALA A 727 -11.81 -17.01 -27.12
CA ALA A 727 -10.38 -16.72 -27.18
C ALA A 727 -10.02 -15.63 -28.20
N ASP A 728 -10.59 -15.65 -29.41
CA ASP A 728 -10.28 -14.64 -30.45
C ASP A 728 -10.80 -13.25 -30.09
N SER A 729 -11.99 -13.17 -29.47
CA SER A 729 -12.51 -11.89 -28.95
C SER A 729 -11.65 -11.30 -27.83
N GLY A 730 -10.86 -12.13 -27.15
CA GLY A 730 -10.13 -11.77 -25.94
C GLY A 730 -11.04 -11.60 -24.72
N ALA A 731 -12.28 -12.09 -24.78
CA ALA A 731 -13.22 -12.07 -23.66
C ALA A 731 -12.71 -12.93 -22.50
N ARG A 732 -12.40 -14.20 -22.80
CA ARG A 732 -11.86 -15.17 -21.84
C ARG A 732 -11.22 -16.34 -22.58
N GLY A 733 -10.10 -16.83 -22.07
CA GLY A 733 -9.39 -17.94 -22.70
C GLY A 733 -8.17 -17.47 -23.50
N SER A 734 -7.09 -18.24 -23.45
CA SER A 734 -5.93 -18.08 -24.31
C SER A 734 -5.73 -19.30 -25.21
N ALA A 735 -5.02 -19.15 -26.32
CA ALA A 735 -4.66 -20.28 -27.18
C ALA A 735 -3.91 -21.38 -26.42
N ALA A 736 -3.15 -21.02 -25.37
CA ALA A 736 -2.47 -21.99 -24.50
C ALA A 736 -3.47 -22.81 -23.66
N GLN A 737 -4.56 -22.20 -23.17
CA GLN A 737 -5.61 -22.92 -22.44
C GLN A 737 -6.40 -23.84 -23.37
N ILE A 738 -6.74 -23.38 -24.59
CA ILE A 738 -7.40 -24.21 -25.60
C ILE A 738 -6.51 -25.41 -25.97
N ARG A 739 -5.20 -25.20 -26.10
CA ARG A 739 -4.23 -26.28 -26.37
C ARG A 739 -4.30 -27.38 -25.30
N GLN A 740 -4.47 -27.03 -24.04
CA GLN A 740 -4.60 -28.01 -22.95
C GLN A 740 -5.96 -28.73 -22.96
N LEU A 741 -7.02 -28.10 -23.47
CA LEU A 741 -8.35 -28.70 -23.56
C LEU A 741 -8.45 -29.75 -24.66
N ALA A 742 -7.98 -29.42 -25.88
CA ALA A 742 -8.19 -30.26 -27.08
C ALA A 742 -6.90 -30.75 -27.77
N GLY A 743 -5.74 -30.16 -27.50
CA GLY A 743 -4.45 -30.59 -28.05
C GLY A 743 -3.80 -31.68 -27.20
N MET A 744 -2.64 -31.37 -26.62
CA MET A 744 -1.99 -32.12 -25.55
C MET A 744 -1.53 -31.14 -24.48
N ARG A 745 -1.40 -31.59 -23.23
CA ARG A 745 -0.98 -30.70 -22.15
C ARG A 745 0.54 -30.42 -22.19
N GLY A 746 1.33 -31.36 -22.69
CA GLY A 746 2.76 -31.17 -22.93
C GLY A 746 3.64 -31.45 -21.71
N LEU A 747 4.82 -30.82 -21.71
CA LEU A 747 5.85 -31.00 -20.70
C LEU A 747 5.49 -30.26 -19.39
N MET A 748 5.86 -30.86 -18.26
CA MET A 748 5.60 -30.30 -16.92
C MET A 748 6.91 -30.08 -16.17
N ALA A 749 7.00 -28.97 -15.45
CA ALA A 749 8.14 -28.68 -14.60
C ALA A 749 7.98 -29.33 -13.22
N LYS A 750 9.06 -29.89 -12.71
CA LYS A 750 9.21 -30.31 -11.31
C LYS A 750 9.38 -29.08 -10.40
N PRO A 751 9.25 -29.24 -9.07
CA PRO A 751 9.42 -28.14 -8.13
C PRO A 751 10.80 -27.45 -8.16
N ASP A 752 11.85 -28.19 -8.53
CA ASP A 752 13.22 -27.69 -8.74
C ASP A 752 13.37 -26.83 -10.01
N GLY A 753 12.40 -26.89 -10.92
CA GLY A 753 12.42 -26.20 -12.22
C GLY A 753 12.90 -27.07 -13.39
N SER A 754 13.36 -28.31 -13.14
CA SER A 754 13.70 -29.24 -14.22
C SER A 754 12.43 -29.74 -14.91
N ILE A 755 12.51 -29.97 -16.23
CA ILE A 755 11.38 -30.45 -17.02
C ILE A 755 11.31 -31.97 -16.91
N ILE A 756 10.11 -32.54 -16.75
CA ILE A 756 9.92 -33.98 -16.78
C ILE A 756 9.97 -34.44 -18.24
N GLU A 757 10.88 -35.36 -18.56
CA GLU A 757 11.09 -35.84 -19.93
C GLU A 757 9.88 -36.61 -20.50
N THR A 758 9.02 -37.16 -19.63
CA THR A 758 7.74 -37.77 -20.01
C THR A 758 6.63 -36.71 -20.07
N PRO A 759 6.14 -36.33 -21.26
CA PRO A 759 5.06 -35.35 -21.38
C PRO A 759 3.69 -35.96 -21.06
N ILE A 760 2.70 -35.10 -20.89
CA ILE A 760 1.30 -35.47 -20.85
C ILE A 760 0.74 -35.36 -22.27
N THR A 761 0.58 -36.51 -22.94
CA THR A 761 0.04 -36.64 -24.31
C THR A 761 -1.47 -36.48 -24.37
N ALA A 762 -2.16 -36.79 -23.27
CA ALA A 762 -3.60 -36.61 -23.12
C ALA A 762 -3.99 -35.11 -22.97
N ASN A 763 -5.27 -34.83 -23.17
CA ASN A 763 -5.88 -33.51 -22.93
C ASN A 763 -7.05 -33.63 -21.93
N PHE A 764 -7.65 -32.50 -21.56
CA PHE A 764 -8.77 -32.52 -20.60
C PHE A 764 -10.05 -33.13 -21.18
N ARG A 765 -10.26 -33.08 -22.50
CA ARG A 765 -11.42 -33.73 -23.14
C ARG A 765 -11.34 -35.26 -23.07
N GLU A 766 -10.16 -35.83 -23.29
CA GLU A 766 -9.89 -37.28 -23.25
C GLU A 766 -9.77 -37.81 -21.82
N GLY A 767 -9.38 -36.94 -20.88
CA GLY A 767 -9.08 -37.31 -19.50
C GLY A 767 -7.62 -37.71 -19.29
N LEU A 768 -7.12 -37.55 -18.07
CA LEU A 768 -5.74 -37.89 -17.70
C LEU A 768 -5.70 -39.19 -16.91
N ASN A 769 -4.68 -40.02 -17.15
CA ASN A 769 -4.42 -41.16 -16.29
C ASN A 769 -3.80 -40.73 -14.94
N VAL A 770 -3.74 -41.66 -13.97
CA VAL A 770 -3.29 -41.35 -12.60
C VAL A 770 -1.87 -40.77 -12.56
N LEU A 771 -0.94 -41.28 -13.37
CA LEU A 771 0.44 -40.80 -13.40
C LEU A 771 0.54 -39.40 -14.01
N GLN A 772 -0.13 -39.14 -15.13
CA GLN A 772 -0.18 -37.83 -15.77
C GLN A 772 -0.84 -36.79 -14.87
N TYR A 773 -1.91 -37.17 -14.17
CA TYR A 773 -2.55 -36.31 -13.20
C TYR A 773 -1.63 -36.05 -11.99
N PHE A 774 -0.92 -37.05 -11.48
CA PHE A 774 0.05 -36.85 -10.41
C PHE A 774 1.17 -35.87 -10.82
N ILE A 775 1.74 -36.05 -12.02
CA ILE A 775 2.75 -35.13 -12.59
C ILE A 775 2.21 -33.69 -12.69
N SER A 776 0.93 -33.51 -13.05
CA SER A 776 0.25 -32.21 -13.07
C SER A 776 0.34 -31.45 -11.74
N THR A 777 0.24 -32.18 -10.62
CA THR A 777 0.07 -31.57 -9.30
C THR A 777 1.29 -30.77 -8.86
N HIS A 778 2.50 -31.13 -9.31
CA HIS A 778 3.73 -30.41 -8.96
C HIS A 778 3.69 -28.97 -9.46
N GLY A 779 3.41 -28.77 -10.75
CA GLY A 779 3.30 -27.45 -11.35
C GLY A 779 2.16 -26.62 -10.76
N ALA A 780 0.98 -27.24 -10.58
CA ALA A 780 -0.18 -26.56 -10.01
C ALA A 780 0.05 -26.09 -8.56
N ARG A 781 0.61 -26.96 -7.71
CA ARG A 781 0.90 -26.62 -6.31
C ARG A 781 1.98 -25.54 -6.21
N LYS A 782 3.05 -25.63 -7.02
CA LYS A 782 4.10 -24.60 -7.05
C LYS A 782 3.54 -23.25 -7.51
N GLY A 783 2.71 -23.22 -8.56
CA GLY A 783 2.05 -22.00 -9.01
C GLY A 783 1.21 -21.34 -7.93
N LEU A 784 0.40 -22.11 -7.20
CA LEU A 784 -0.40 -21.60 -6.07
C LEU A 784 0.47 -21.08 -4.92
N ALA A 785 1.53 -21.81 -4.56
CA ALA A 785 2.46 -21.40 -3.51
C ALA A 785 3.23 -20.12 -3.89
N ASP A 786 3.71 -20.04 -5.13
CA ASP A 786 4.45 -18.89 -5.64
C ASP A 786 3.57 -17.63 -5.69
N THR A 787 2.31 -17.74 -6.13
CA THR A 787 1.37 -16.61 -6.11
C THR A 787 1.13 -16.11 -4.69
N ALA A 788 0.96 -17.01 -3.72
CA ALA A 788 0.79 -16.63 -2.30
C ALA A 788 2.04 -15.93 -1.73
N LEU A 789 3.24 -16.39 -2.06
CA LEU A 789 4.49 -15.78 -1.62
C LEU A 789 4.77 -14.43 -2.31
N LYS A 790 4.54 -14.33 -3.63
CA LYS A 790 4.76 -13.11 -4.42
C LYS A 790 3.87 -11.95 -3.97
N THR A 791 2.66 -12.24 -3.52
CA THR A 791 1.72 -11.23 -2.98
C THR A 791 2.35 -10.41 -1.85
N ALA A 792 3.10 -11.05 -0.94
CA ALA A 792 3.77 -10.34 0.14
C ALA A 792 4.96 -9.48 -0.34
N ASN A 793 5.65 -9.93 -1.39
CA ASN A 793 6.82 -9.24 -1.95
C ASN A 793 6.44 -7.99 -2.73
N SER A 794 5.39 -8.03 -3.56
CA SER A 794 4.88 -6.86 -4.30
C SER A 794 4.44 -5.76 -3.33
N GLY A 795 3.66 -6.10 -2.29
CA GLY A 795 3.27 -5.13 -1.26
C GLY A 795 4.47 -4.53 -0.50
N TYR A 796 5.52 -5.32 -0.26
CA TYR A 796 6.76 -4.83 0.36
C TYR A 796 7.57 -3.91 -0.57
N LEU A 797 7.63 -4.22 -1.87
CA LEU A 797 8.28 -3.36 -2.86
C LEU A 797 7.57 -2.02 -2.99
N THR A 798 6.25 -2.05 -3.19
CA THR A 798 5.40 -0.84 -3.27
C THR A 798 5.62 0.05 -2.06
N ARG A 799 5.61 -0.54 -0.85
CA ARG A 799 5.89 0.18 0.39
C ARG A 799 7.27 0.85 0.37
N ARG A 800 8.33 0.13 -0.04
CA ARG A 800 9.69 0.69 -0.09
C ARG A 800 9.78 1.86 -1.09
N LEU A 801 9.10 1.75 -2.21
CA LEU A 801 9.03 2.83 -3.19
C LEU A 801 8.33 4.05 -2.59
N VAL A 802 7.17 3.87 -1.96
CA VAL A 802 6.44 4.95 -1.28
C VAL A 802 7.31 5.57 -0.17
N ASP A 803 7.96 4.76 0.67
CA ASP A 803 8.83 5.25 1.76
C ASP A 803 9.97 6.16 1.23
N VAL A 804 10.38 6.03 -0.04
CA VAL A 804 11.42 6.86 -0.69
C VAL A 804 10.82 8.09 -1.41
N THR A 805 9.65 7.95 -2.03
CA THR A 805 9.07 8.97 -2.92
C THR A 805 7.91 9.76 -2.30
N GLN A 806 7.50 9.46 -1.06
CA GLN A 806 6.31 10.04 -0.43
C GLN A 806 6.31 11.59 -0.41
N ASP A 807 7.48 12.21 -0.20
CA ASP A 807 7.62 13.67 -0.11
C ASP A 807 7.71 14.37 -1.48
N LEU A 808 7.68 13.62 -2.59
CA LEU A 808 7.81 14.15 -3.94
C LEU A 808 6.45 14.64 -4.48
N VAL A 809 6.27 15.97 -4.48
CA VAL A 809 5.04 16.67 -4.89
C VAL A 809 5.36 17.70 -5.98
N VAL A 810 4.41 17.96 -6.87
CA VAL A 810 4.49 19.07 -7.82
C VAL A 810 4.19 20.38 -7.09
N ILE A 811 5.15 21.28 -7.00
CA ILE A 811 5.03 22.51 -6.19
C ILE A 811 4.98 23.80 -7.01
N GLN A 812 5.42 23.76 -8.26
CA GLN A 812 5.44 24.90 -9.17
C GLN A 812 5.09 24.46 -10.59
N ASP A 813 4.73 25.41 -11.46
CA ASP A 813 4.35 25.09 -12.84
C ASP A 813 5.58 24.82 -13.73
N ASP A 814 6.57 25.72 -13.70
CA ASP A 814 7.78 25.62 -14.51
C ASP A 814 9.04 25.98 -13.70
N CYS A 815 10.09 25.16 -13.82
CA CYS A 815 11.42 25.49 -13.27
C CYS A 815 12.32 26.29 -14.22
N GLY A 816 11.89 26.51 -15.47
CA GLY A 816 12.65 27.28 -16.47
C GLY A 816 13.88 26.56 -17.06
N THR A 817 14.08 25.28 -16.73
CA THR A 817 15.24 24.53 -17.23
C THR A 817 15.10 24.20 -18.72
N SER A 818 16.20 24.38 -19.47
CA SER A 818 16.35 23.90 -20.86
C SER A 818 17.00 22.52 -20.92
N ASN A 819 17.38 21.95 -19.77
CA ASN A 819 17.97 20.62 -19.71
C ASN A 819 16.90 19.53 -19.91
N GLY A 820 17.12 18.71 -20.92
CA GLY A 820 16.28 17.56 -21.24
C GLY A 820 17.10 16.36 -21.71
N ILE A 821 16.46 15.21 -21.75
CA ILE A 821 17.00 13.95 -22.26
C ILE A 821 16.51 13.75 -23.68
N ASN A 822 17.39 13.29 -24.56
CA ASN A 822 17.01 12.91 -25.91
C ASN A 822 16.35 11.53 -25.90
N MET A 823 15.09 11.45 -26.36
CA MET A 823 14.35 10.20 -26.48
C MET A 823 14.42 9.67 -27.91
N LYS A 824 14.67 8.37 -28.05
CA LYS A 824 14.70 7.61 -29.30
C LYS A 824 13.82 6.36 -29.17
N ALA A 825 13.44 5.74 -30.27
CA ALA A 825 12.83 4.40 -30.22
C ALA A 825 13.81 3.41 -29.53
N LEU A 826 13.28 2.49 -28.73
CA LEU A 826 14.07 1.45 -28.07
C LEU A 826 14.19 0.24 -29.01
N VAL A 827 15.39 0.01 -29.53
CA VAL A 827 15.69 -1.10 -30.45
C VAL A 827 16.59 -2.10 -29.74
N GLU A 828 16.14 -3.36 -29.64
CA GLU A 828 16.93 -4.46 -29.07
C GLU A 828 16.89 -5.63 -30.05
N GLY A 829 18.05 -6.16 -30.43
CA GLY A 829 18.14 -7.30 -31.36
C GLY A 829 17.61 -7.05 -32.79
N GLY A 830 17.38 -5.79 -33.19
CA GLY A 830 16.86 -5.41 -34.51
C GLY A 830 15.34 -5.24 -34.56
N GLU A 831 14.63 -5.51 -33.46
CA GLU A 831 13.19 -5.23 -33.33
C GLU A 831 12.98 -3.96 -32.48
N VAL A 832 12.00 -3.14 -32.88
CA VAL A 832 11.57 -1.99 -32.10
C VAL A 832 10.66 -2.49 -30.98
N ILE A 833 11.18 -2.52 -29.75
CA ILE A 833 10.41 -2.92 -28.56
C ILE A 833 9.39 -1.83 -28.22
N GLU A 834 9.84 -0.58 -28.22
CA GLU A 834 9.02 0.58 -27.87
C GLU A 834 9.24 1.70 -28.89
N ALA A 835 8.15 2.09 -29.55
CA ALA A 835 8.18 3.13 -30.56
C ALA A 835 8.42 4.52 -29.93
N LEU A 836 9.05 5.42 -30.68
CA LEU A 836 9.31 6.78 -30.20
C LEU A 836 8.03 7.48 -29.76
N ARG A 837 6.94 7.30 -30.53
CA ARG A 837 5.62 7.89 -30.27
C ARG A 837 5.11 7.62 -28.84
N ASP A 838 5.29 6.38 -28.35
CA ASP A 838 4.76 5.96 -27.05
C ASP A 838 5.63 6.52 -25.92
N ARG A 839 6.93 6.73 -26.17
CA ARG A 839 7.88 7.29 -25.19
C ARG A 839 7.74 8.80 -25.00
N ILE A 840 7.38 9.54 -26.06
CA ILE A 840 7.29 11.01 -26.03
C ILE A 840 5.89 11.53 -25.71
N LEU A 841 4.85 10.71 -25.89
CA LEU A 841 3.46 11.11 -25.65
C LEU A 841 3.27 11.68 -24.23
N GLY A 842 2.65 12.86 -24.14
CA GLY A 842 2.38 13.54 -22.87
C GLY A 842 3.60 14.16 -22.20
N ARG A 843 4.77 14.17 -22.84
CA ARG A 843 5.96 14.88 -22.36
C ARG A 843 6.04 16.29 -22.94
N VAL A 844 6.84 17.13 -22.29
CA VAL A 844 7.10 18.51 -22.73
C VAL A 844 8.45 18.59 -23.44
N THR A 845 8.50 19.25 -24.59
CA THR A 845 9.74 19.48 -25.35
C THR A 845 10.70 20.38 -24.56
N ALA A 846 11.98 20.02 -24.52
CA ALA A 846 13.02 20.85 -23.90
C ALA A 846 13.71 21.77 -24.92
N ALA A 847 13.72 21.37 -26.19
CA ALA A 847 14.22 22.14 -27.32
C ALA A 847 13.18 22.15 -28.44
N GLU A 848 13.36 23.05 -29.40
CA GLU A 848 12.53 23.12 -30.60
C GLU A 848 12.65 21.83 -31.43
N VAL A 849 11.52 21.36 -31.96
CA VAL A 849 11.46 20.23 -32.88
C VAL A 849 11.43 20.79 -34.30
N VAL A 850 12.42 20.44 -35.11
CA VAL A 850 12.59 20.97 -36.47
C VAL A 850 12.16 19.92 -37.48
N ASN A 851 11.45 20.35 -38.53
CA ASN A 851 11.10 19.47 -39.63
C ASN A 851 12.36 19.13 -40.46
N PRO A 852 12.67 17.83 -40.67
CA PRO A 852 13.88 17.41 -41.38
C PRO A 852 13.93 17.88 -42.84
N GLU A 853 12.78 17.96 -43.53
CA GLU A 853 12.70 18.34 -44.94
C GLU A 853 12.78 19.86 -45.15
N THR A 854 12.04 20.63 -44.35
CA THR A 854 11.86 22.07 -44.56
C THR A 854 12.74 22.95 -43.67
N GLN A 855 13.40 22.37 -42.66
CA GLN A 855 14.17 23.08 -41.62
C GLN A 855 13.35 24.13 -40.84
N ALA A 856 12.02 24.11 -40.95
CA ALA A 856 11.13 24.97 -40.18
C ALA A 856 10.88 24.38 -38.78
N THR A 857 10.74 25.25 -37.77
CA THR A 857 10.34 24.85 -36.42
C THR A 857 8.90 24.34 -36.44
N LEU A 858 8.72 23.05 -36.13
CA LEU A 858 7.42 22.38 -36.04
C LEU A 858 6.75 22.68 -34.70
N PHE A 859 7.50 22.49 -33.61
CA PHE A 859 7.05 22.77 -32.24
C PHE A 859 8.09 23.58 -31.48
N GLU A 860 7.64 24.64 -30.83
CA GLU A 860 8.48 25.44 -29.92
C GLU A 860 8.91 24.64 -28.68
N ALA A 861 9.98 25.09 -28.02
CA ALA A 861 10.39 24.55 -26.74
C ALA A 861 9.31 24.79 -25.68
N GLY A 862 9.05 23.79 -24.83
CA GLY A 862 8.03 23.87 -23.78
C GLY A 862 6.62 23.48 -24.21
N LYS A 863 6.43 22.98 -25.44
CA LYS A 863 5.16 22.43 -25.93
C LYS A 863 4.90 21.05 -25.32
N LEU A 864 3.69 20.83 -24.81
CA LEU A 864 3.20 19.50 -24.42
C LEU A 864 2.83 18.71 -25.68
N LEU A 865 3.38 17.50 -25.81
CA LEU A 865 3.12 16.60 -26.93
C LEU A 865 1.81 15.83 -26.70
N ASP A 866 0.81 16.12 -27.52
CA ASP A 866 -0.45 15.39 -27.61
C ASP A 866 -0.42 14.34 -28.72
N GLU A 867 -1.50 13.57 -28.87
CA GLU A 867 -1.60 12.52 -29.87
C GLU A 867 -1.43 13.05 -31.32
N ASP A 868 -2.02 14.21 -31.65
CA ASP A 868 -1.93 14.81 -32.98
C ASP A 868 -0.49 15.27 -33.28
N ALA A 869 0.20 15.89 -32.31
CA ALA A 869 1.59 16.29 -32.45
C ALA A 869 2.51 15.07 -32.62
N VAL A 870 2.22 13.97 -31.92
CA VAL A 870 3.01 12.74 -32.03
C VAL A 870 2.78 12.04 -33.38
N ASP A 871 1.55 12.01 -33.88
CA ASP A 871 1.22 11.48 -35.22
C ASP A 871 1.92 12.31 -36.32
N GLU A 872 2.06 13.62 -36.14
CA GLU A 872 2.81 14.48 -37.05
C GLU A 872 4.33 14.22 -37.01
N ILE A 873 4.90 14.02 -35.81
CA ILE A 873 6.31 13.64 -35.62
C ILE A 873 6.62 12.29 -36.30
N ASP A 874 5.73 11.30 -36.14
CA ASP A 874 5.88 9.97 -36.74
C ASP A 874 5.72 10.04 -38.27
N ARG A 875 4.76 10.83 -38.79
CA ARG A 875 4.59 11.06 -40.24
C ARG A 875 5.82 11.71 -40.88
N LEU A 876 6.47 12.63 -40.18
CA LEU A 876 7.68 13.31 -40.67
C LEU A 876 8.97 12.49 -40.49
N GLY A 877 8.89 11.31 -39.85
CA GLY A 877 10.04 10.43 -39.65
C GLY A 877 11.12 11.01 -38.75
N ILE A 878 10.74 11.74 -37.70
CA ILE A 878 11.69 12.30 -36.73
C ILE A 878 12.12 11.22 -35.74
N ASP A 879 13.40 10.89 -35.70
CA ASP A 879 13.94 9.78 -34.88
C ASP A 879 14.26 10.15 -33.42
N GLU A 880 14.46 11.44 -33.13
CA GLU A 880 14.95 11.93 -31.85
C GLU A 880 14.25 13.21 -31.42
N VAL A 881 13.70 13.21 -30.20
CA VAL A 881 13.07 14.39 -29.60
C VAL A 881 13.65 14.64 -28.21
N ARG A 882 14.07 15.88 -27.95
CA ARG A 882 14.59 16.27 -26.63
C ARG A 882 13.46 16.70 -25.72
N VAL A 883 13.22 15.94 -24.64
CA VAL A 883 12.11 16.15 -23.70
C VAL A 883 12.60 16.47 -22.30
N ARG A 884 11.80 17.23 -21.56
CA ARG A 884 12.04 17.49 -20.13
C ARG A 884 11.74 16.25 -19.32
N THR A 885 12.48 16.07 -18.22
CA THR A 885 12.29 14.92 -17.31
C THR A 885 12.35 15.35 -15.85
N PRO A 886 11.79 14.55 -14.92
CA PRO A 886 11.89 14.83 -13.49
C PRO A 886 13.33 14.85 -12.98
N LEU A 887 14.25 14.10 -13.62
CA LEU A 887 15.66 14.02 -13.24
C LEU A 887 16.45 15.29 -13.58
N THR A 888 16.05 16.01 -14.63
CA THR A 888 16.70 17.26 -15.07
C THR A 888 16.01 18.50 -14.51
N CYS A 889 15.12 18.35 -13.53
CA CYS A 889 14.34 19.44 -12.97
C CYS A 889 15.15 20.26 -11.95
N ASP A 890 15.22 21.58 -12.15
CA ASP A 890 15.94 22.49 -11.23
C ASP A 890 15.14 22.89 -9.97
N THR A 891 13.94 22.34 -9.78
CA THR A 891 13.09 22.62 -8.61
C THR A 891 13.70 22.00 -7.35
N ARG A 892 13.90 22.79 -6.30
CA ARG A 892 14.35 22.28 -4.99
C ARG A 892 13.16 21.78 -4.18
N PHE A 893 13.33 20.62 -3.53
CA PHE A 893 12.33 20.01 -2.64
C PHE A 893 10.96 19.73 -3.29
N GLY A 894 10.93 19.48 -4.60
CA GLY A 894 9.71 19.15 -5.33
C GLY A 894 9.97 19.03 -6.83
N LEU A 895 8.89 18.97 -7.60
CA LEU A 895 8.92 18.94 -9.06
C LEU A 895 8.12 20.11 -9.65
N CYS A 896 8.45 20.49 -10.88
CA CYS A 896 7.60 21.38 -11.67
C CYS A 896 6.68 20.57 -12.59
N ALA A 897 5.51 21.12 -12.91
CA ALA A 897 4.51 20.47 -13.75
C ALA A 897 5.06 20.15 -15.15
N LYS A 898 5.79 21.07 -15.78
CA LYS A 898 6.35 20.87 -17.12
C LYS A 898 7.43 19.79 -17.20
N CYS A 899 8.26 19.61 -16.18
CA CYS A 899 9.27 18.53 -16.16
C CYS A 899 8.64 17.15 -15.94
N TYR A 900 7.46 17.10 -15.33
CA TYR A 900 6.70 15.86 -15.17
C TYR A 900 5.91 15.52 -16.45
N GLY A 901 5.17 16.50 -16.98
CA GLY A 901 4.32 16.35 -18.17
C GLY A 901 2.85 16.13 -17.82
N ARG A 902 2.18 15.31 -18.63
CA ARG A 902 0.75 15.02 -18.55
C ARG A 902 0.42 14.12 -17.35
N ASP A 903 -0.65 14.43 -16.62
CA ASP A 903 -1.30 13.45 -15.74
C ASP A 903 -2.02 12.41 -16.62
N LEU A 904 -1.45 11.20 -16.66
CA LEU A 904 -1.97 10.09 -17.43
C LEU A 904 -3.38 9.69 -16.99
N GLY A 905 -3.76 9.93 -15.73
CA GLY A 905 -5.08 9.58 -15.20
C GLY A 905 -6.22 10.49 -15.67
N ARG A 906 -5.93 11.73 -16.09
CA ARG A 906 -6.94 12.71 -16.52
C ARG A 906 -6.73 13.22 -17.94
N GLY A 907 -5.54 13.10 -18.49
CA GLY A 907 -5.23 13.50 -19.85
C GLY A 907 -4.94 14.99 -20.05
N HIS A 908 -4.71 15.77 -18.99
CA HIS A 908 -4.22 17.15 -19.06
C HIS A 908 -2.85 17.28 -18.37
N LEU A 909 -2.22 18.46 -18.42
CA LEU A 909 -0.98 18.72 -17.69
C LEU A 909 -1.18 18.48 -16.17
N VAL A 910 -0.18 17.94 -15.48
CA VAL A 910 -0.27 17.67 -14.03
C VAL A 910 -0.56 18.96 -13.25
N ASN A 911 -1.46 18.88 -12.27
CA ASN A 911 -1.81 20.03 -11.44
C ASN A 911 -0.79 20.23 -10.30
N VAL A 912 -0.59 21.49 -9.90
CA VAL A 912 0.21 21.82 -8.71
C VAL A 912 -0.49 21.26 -7.46
N GLY A 913 0.29 20.60 -6.60
CA GLY A 913 -0.18 19.91 -5.40
C GLY A 913 -0.35 18.40 -5.55
N GLU A 914 -0.21 17.83 -6.76
CA GLU A 914 -0.32 16.38 -6.93
C GLU A 914 0.90 15.63 -6.40
N ALA A 915 0.64 14.62 -5.56
CA ALA A 915 1.64 13.74 -4.95
C ALA A 915 2.12 12.66 -5.92
N VAL A 916 2.82 13.09 -6.98
CA VAL A 916 3.31 12.23 -8.07
C VAL A 916 4.25 11.12 -7.59
N GLY A 917 4.98 11.32 -6.49
CA GLY A 917 5.85 10.29 -5.93
C GLY A 917 5.10 9.06 -5.44
N VAL A 918 3.93 9.25 -4.81
CA VAL A 918 3.08 8.15 -4.34
C VAL A 918 2.43 7.43 -5.53
N ILE A 919 1.97 8.19 -6.53
CA ILE A 919 1.36 7.62 -7.75
C ILE A 919 2.40 6.76 -8.48
N ALA A 920 3.61 7.27 -8.70
CA ALA A 920 4.69 6.52 -9.36
C ALA A 920 5.04 5.23 -8.60
N ALA A 921 5.15 5.29 -7.27
CA ALA A 921 5.45 4.12 -6.45
C ALA A 921 4.36 3.03 -6.55
N GLN A 922 3.09 3.43 -6.57
CA GLN A 922 1.96 2.50 -6.73
C GLN A 922 1.90 1.92 -8.15
N SER A 923 2.10 2.76 -9.17
CA SER A 923 2.06 2.36 -10.58
C SER A 923 3.20 1.40 -10.97
N ILE A 924 4.32 1.39 -10.24
CA ILE A 924 5.41 0.43 -10.43
C ILE A 924 5.16 -0.86 -9.62
N GLY A 925 4.54 -0.75 -8.45
CA GLY A 925 4.40 -1.85 -7.51
C GLY A 925 3.16 -2.73 -7.71
N GLU A 926 2.14 -2.21 -8.38
CA GLU A 926 0.87 -2.91 -8.65
C GLU A 926 0.96 -3.97 -9.75
N PRO A 927 1.54 -3.69 -10.94
CA PRO A 927 1.79 -4.72 -11.96
C PRO A 927 2.75 -5.81 -11.45
#